data_AF-A0A954RVI2-F1
#
_entry.id   AF-A0A954RVI2-F1
#
_cell.length_a   1.000
_cell.length_b   1.000
_cell.length_c   1.000
_cell.angle_alpha   90.00
_cell.angle_beta   90.00
_cell.angle_gamma   90.00
#
_symmetry.space_group_name_H-M   'P 1'
#
loop_
_entity.id
_entity.type
_entity.pdbx_description
1 polymer ?
#
loop_
_entity_poly.entity_id
_entity_poly.type
_entity_poly.pdbx_seq_one_letter_code
_entity_poly.pdbx_strand_id
1 'polypeptide(L)'
;MAVGTVDRTTDTPLPESVESKFEYPGIPTTCDGAEAVVWVETRISQGSGAYPITSSTTMGSGFNAAVMNGIPNLWGDQLVFVEPESEHSAATFCEGFAVAGGRVTNFTSGQGLVLMKEVLYTISGKRLPVVFNIGARALTSQGLNVHAGHDDVMSVADCGWGVLFGRNAQEAGDLCLISRRAAEASCTPFLNVQDGFLTTHTVETVKLIEPEFMKEFVGNPDEKLFNLMDPANPMMSGVVQNQDSYMKGKLAQRHYYEMVEPALREAFDLFYKKTGRKYDFVCPYRCEDAEYVLVGIGSYMETAQTTVDYLRDEMGIKAGCLNITCFRPFPAKAIVDALKNCLAVTVLERMDDPLSTAGNHLTREVKAAFFDAINGQNGQDKIDRVPKFYHGAAGLGSRDVRPGDLIAVVRNMQNDGPHFFSLGIDHSTALTRGEDPDLRPPHAFSMRGHSVGGFGSVTTNKVIATIAGQVFGKDVQAYPKYGSEKKGLPTTYYLTIADSHIYSHSELEYVDLIVLNDTTALFSGNPIKGMVDGGAIFMQSRYSNPQDVWERIPPHHKKTIREKNLRVYFADMVSIAREVASVADLEMRMQGIVLLGVFLKLTPYSKEAEMSEDDVYAGVESALRKYFGKRGEQVVQDNLTCVK
;
A
#
# COMPACT_ATOMS: atom_id res chain seq x y z
N MET A 1 -27.89 -13.79 -9.71
CA MET A 1 -29.28 -13.41 -9.35
C MET A 1 -29.31 -13.17 -7.86
N ALA A 2 -30.15 -12.23 -7.42
CA ALA A 2 -30.39 -11.82 -6.03
C ALA A 2 -29.19 -11.15 -5.34
N VAL A 3 -29.39 -9.89 -4.97
CA VAL A 3 -28.88 -9.40 -3.69
C VAL A 3 -29.34 -10.44 -2.67
N GLY A 4 -28.40 -11.17 -2.09
CA GLY A 4 -28.69 -11.93 -0.89
C GLY A 4 -29.12 -10.91 0.14
N THR A 5 -30.43 -10.78 0.35
CA THR A 5 -30.97 -10.38 1.64
C THR A 5 -30.30 -11.29 2.66
N VAL A 6 -29.46 -10.71 3.50
CA VAL A 6 -29.01 -11.37 4.72
C VAL A 6 -30.27 -11.61 5.53
N ASP A 7 -30.72 -12.86 5.54
CA ASP A 7 -31.70 -13.31 6.50
C ASP A 7 -31.06 -13.20 7.89
N ARG A 8 -31.72 -12.46 8.78
CA ARG A 8 -31.29 -12.24 10.16
C ARG A 8 -31.61 -13.49 10.98
N THR A 9 -30.96 -14.61 10.73
CA THR A 9 -31.08 -15.80 11.61
C THR A 9 -29.88 -16.74 11.44
N THR A 10 -28.74 -16.38 12.00
CA THR A 10 -27.76 -17.33 12.59
C THR A 10 -26.89 -16.52 13.56
N ASP A 11 -27.42 -16.28 14.76
CA ASP A 11 -26.63 -15.82 15.90
C ASP A 11 -25.63 -16.92 16.27
N THR A 12 -24.43 -16.86 15.67
CA THR A 12 -23.24 -17.44 16.29
C THR A 12 -22.55 -16.27 16.97
N PRO A 13 -22.28 -16.31 18.29
CA PRO A 13 -21.78 -15.14 18.99
C PRO A 13 -20.38 -14.84 18.46
N LEU A 14 -20.24 -13.70 17.76
CA LEU A 14 -18.95 -13.04 17.69
C LEU A 14 -18.50 -12.77 19.14
N PRO A 15 -17.21 -12.94 19.46
CA PRO A 15 -16.70 -12.56 20.79
C PRO A 15 -17.17 -11.14 21.11
N GLU A 16 -17.75 -10.96 22.30
CA GLU A 16 -18.43 -9.74 22.74
C GLU A 16 -17.71 -8.50 22.22
N SER A 17 -18.37 -7.78 21.30
CA SER A 17 -17.82 -6.57 20.72
C SER A 17 -17.59 -5.59 21.86
N VAL A 18 -16.34 -5.24 22.12
CA VAL A 18 -16.00 -4.02 22.86
C VAL A 18 -16.80 -2.90 22.19
N GLU A 19 -17.77 -2.31 22.90
CA GLU A 19 -18.61 -1.23 22.37
C GLU A 19 -17.71 -0.20 21.70
N SER A 20 -17.81 -0.09 20.37
CA SER A 20 -17.01 0.88 19.63
C SER A 20 -17.40 2.28 20.11
N LYS A 21 -16.43 3.00 20.67
CA LYS A 21 -16.59 4.40 21.08
C LYS A 21 -16.91 5.34 19.90
N PHE A 22 -16.67 4.90 18.68
CA PHE A 22 -16.84 5.67 17.45
C PHE A 22 -18.01 5.16 16.62
N GLU A 23 -18.72 6.09 15.98
CA GLU A 23 -19.94 5.83 15.18
C GLU A 23 -19.66 4.93 13.98
N TYR A 24 -18.49 5.07 13.37
CA TYR A 24 -18.07 4.34 12.17
C TYR A 24 -16.68 3.71 12.37
N PRO A 25 -16.58 2.62 13.15
CA PRO A 25 -15.30 1.98 13.45
C PRO A 25 -14.60 1.40 12.21
N GLY A 26 -15.31 1.24 11.10
CA GLY A 26 -14.89 0.56 9.89
C GLY A 26 -15.23 -0.93 9.91
N ILE A 27 -15.40 -1.51 8.71
CA ILE A 27 -15.75 -2.91 8.44
C ILE A 27 -14.46 -3.73 8.39
N PRO A 28 -14.19 -4.62 9.39
CA PRO A 28 -12.99 -5.43 9.41
C PRO A 28 -12.93 -6.38 8.21
N THR A 29 -11.81 -6.41 7.51
CA THR A 29 -11.56 -7.32 6.39
C THR A 29 -10.07 -7.41 6.09
N THR A 30 -9.73 -8.23 5.10
CA THR A 30 -8.42 -8.24 4.45
C THR A 30 -8.56 -7.77 3.01
N CYS A 31 -7.75 -6.80 2.60
CA CYS A 31 -7.65 -6.35 1.22
C CYS A 31 -6.31 -5.66 0.95
N ASP A 32 -5.95 -5.46 -0.31
CA ASP A 32 -4.81 -4.60 -0.68
C ASP A 32 -5.22 -3.12 -0.85
N GLY A 33 -4.22 -2.23 -0.98
CA GLY A 33 -4.47 -0.80 -1.11
C GLY A 33 -5.23 -0.41 -2.39
N ALA A 34 -5.14 -1.22 -3.45
CA ALA A 34 -5.94 -1.02 -4.65
C ALA A 34 -7.42 -1.35 -4.41
N GLU A 35 -7.70 -2.48 -3.75
CA GLU A 35 -9.06 -2.87 -3.36
C GLU A 35 -9.71 -1.86 -2.41
N ALA A 36 -8.95 -1.29 -1.46
CA ALA A 36 -9.42 -0.25 -0.55
C ALA A 36 -9.83 1.04 -1.29
N VAL A 37 -9.05 1.48 -2.28
CA VAL A 37 -9.39 2.64 -3.12
C VAL A 37 -10.62 2.35 -3.99
N VAL A 38 -10.70 1.18 -4.62
CA VAL A 38 -11.86 0.77 -5.42
C VAL A 38 -13.13 0.73 -4.58
N TRP A 39 -13.03 0.26 -3.33
CA TRP A 39 -14.14 0.26 -2.38
C TRP A 39 -14.71 1.67 -2.20
N VAL A 40 -13.86 2.68 -2.02
CA VAL A 40 -14.29 4.08 -1.89
C VAL A 40 -14.87 4.60 -3.20
N GLU A 41 -14.11 4.53 -4.29
CA GLU A 41 -14.45 5.22 -5.54
C GLU A 41 -15.71 4.68 -6.22
N THR A 42 -15.94 3.36 -6.17
CA THR A 42 -17.16 2.76 -6.74
C THR A 42 -18.43 3.17 -6.01
N ARG A 43 -18.32 3.64 -4.77
CA ARG A 43 -19.45 4.12 -3.95
C ARG A 43 -19.69 5.61 -4.13
N ILE A 44 -18.63 6.40 -4.27
CA ILE A 44 -18.76 7.86 -4.20
C ILE A 44 -18.70 8.55 -5.56
N SER A 45 -18.13 7.94 -6.61
CA SER A 45 -17.98 8.57 -7.93
C SER A 45 -19.12 8.23 -8.88
N GLN A 46 -19.25 9.01 -9.95
CA GLN A 46 -20.21 8.79 -11.05
C GLN A 46 -19.51 8.26 -12.30
N GLY A 47 -18.23 8.60 -12.49
CA GLY A 47 -17.45 8.14 -13.63
C GLY A 47 -15.98 7.90 -13.34
N SER A 48 -15.32 7.16 -14.23
CA SER A 48 -13.88 7.07 -14.28
C SER A 48 -13.37 6.99 -15.72
N GLY A 49 -12.33 7.76 -16.02
CA GLY A 49 -11.49 7.53 -17.19
C GLY A 49 -10.17 6.94 -16.73
N ALA A 50 -9.74 5.82 -17.30
CA ALA A 50 -8.46 5.20 -16.94
C ALA A 50 -7.84 4.48 -18.14
N TYR A 51 -6.51 4.40 -18.15
CA TYR A 51 -5.76 3.61 -19.12
C TYR A 51 -4.85 2.64 -18.37
N PRO A 52 -4.73 1.37 -18.80
CA PRO A 52 -4.05 0.35 -18.01
C PRO A 52 -2.54 0.58 -17.94
N ILE A 53 -2.05 0.91 -16.75
CA ILE A 53 -0.62 0.90 -16.44
C ILE A 53 -0.36 0.24 -15.08
N THR A 54 0.63 -0.66 -15.00
CA THR A 54 1.03 -1.26 -13.72
C THR A 54 1.68 -0.19 -12.84
N SER A 55 1.37 -0.06 -11.55
CA SER A 55 0.59 -0.95 -10.67
C SER A 55 -0.86 -0.51 -10.43
N SER A 56 -1.35 0.55 -11.08
CA SER A 56 -2.72 1.05 -10.92
C SER A 56 -3.80 0.27 -11.68
N THR A 57 -3.42 -0.63 -12.60
CA THR A 57 -4.36 -1.39 -13.45
C THR A 57 -5.44 -2.11 -12.66
N THR A 58 -5.13 -2.63 -11.47
CA THR A 58 -6.08 -3.33 -10.61
C THR A 58 -7.20 -2.41 -10.13
N MET A 59 -6.91 -1.13 -9.87
CA MET A 59 -7.91 -0.15 -9.48
C MET A 59 -8.88 0.15 -10.62
N GLY A 60 -8.36 0.43 -11.83
CA GLY A 60 -9.19 0.65 -13.02
C GLY A 60 -10.04 -0.57 -13.38
N SER A 61 -9.44 -1.77 -13.30
CA SER A 61 -10.17 -3.03 -13.52
C SER A 61 -11.26 -3.28 -12.48
N GLY A 62 -11.00 -2.93 -11.21
CA GLY A 62 -11.98 -3.04 -10.13
C GLY A 62 -13.17 -2.10 -10.32
N PHE A 63 -12.92 -0.85 -10.72
CA PHE A 63 -13.99 0.10 -11.03
C PHE A 63 -14.81 -0.35 -12.26
N ASN A 64 -14.13 -0.73 -13.36
CA ASN A 64 -14.79 -1.24 -14.55
C ASN A 64 -15.63 -2.50 -14.25
N ALA A 65 -15.15 -3.39 -13.39
CA ALA A 65 -15.93 -4.53 -12.94
C ALA A 65 -17.21 -4.11 -12.19
N ALA A 66 -17.18 -3.05 -11.38
CA ALA A 66 -18.39 -2.52 -10.74
C ALA A 66 -19.40 -2.00 -11.78
N VAL A 67 -18.92 -1.28 -12.81
CA VAL A 67 -19.73 -0.80 -13.93
C VAL A 67 -20.40 -1.96 -14.67
N MET A 68 -19.63 -2.98 -15.06
CA MET A 68 -20.15 -4.14 -15.80
C MET A 68 -21.15 -4.98 -14.99
N ASN A 69 -21.07 -4.94 -13.66
CA ASN A 69 -22.03 -5.59 -12.78
C ASN A 69 -23.27 -4.73 -12.48
N GLY A 70 -23.36 -3.52 -13.04
CA GLY A 70 -24.50 -2.61 -12.83
C GLY A 70 -24.63 -2.11 -11.38
N ILE A 71 -23.51 -2.03 -10.66
CA ILE A 71 -23.50 -1.55 -9.27
C ILE A 71 -23.69 -0.02 -9.30
N PRO A 72 -24.78 0.52 -8.72
CA PRO A 72 -24.95 1.95 -8.61
C PRO A 72 -24.09 2.53 -7.47
N ASN A 73 -23.80 3.83 -7.55
CA ASN A 73 -23.17 4.57 -6.45
C ASN A 73 -24.16 4.80 -5.28
N LEU A 74 -23.72 5.49 -4.21
CA LEU A 74 -24.53 5.72 -2.99
C LEU A 74 -25.77 6.61 -3.18
N TRP A 75 -25.91 7.26 -4.34
CA TRP A 75 -27.06 8.08 -4.73
C TRP A 75 -27.94 7.42 -5.80
N GLY A 76 -27.57 6.21 -6.25
CA GLY A 76 -28.34 5.46 -7.24
C GLY A 76 -27.89 5.68 -8.68
N ASP A 77 -26.85 6.49 -8.93
CA ASP A 77 -26.35 6.73 -10.28
C ASP A 77 -25.66 5.48 -10.82
N GLN A 78 -25.86 5.21 -12.10
CA GLN A 78 -25.08 4.20 -12.82
C GLN A 78 -23.67 4.73 -13.09
N LEU A 79 -22.68 3.92 -12.74
CA LEU A 79 -21.28 4.26 -12.95
C LEU A 79 -20.92 4.25 -14.45
N VAL A 80 -20.04 5.16 -14.86
CA VAL A 80 -19.47 5.20 -16.21
C VAL A 80 -17.97 4.89 -16.15
N PHE A 81 -17.50 4.01 -17.03
CA PHE A 81 -16.06 3.76 -17.19
C PHE A 81 -15.66 3.90 -18.66
N VAL A 82 -14.61 4.67 -18.92
CA VAL A 82 -14.05 4.86 -20.27
C VAL A 82 -12.57 4.52 -20.27
N GLU A 83 -12.18 3.63 -21.18
CA GLU A 83 -10.79 3.31 -21.51
C GLU A 83 -10.46 3.95 -22.86
N PRO A 84 -9.76 5.11 -22.87
CA PRO A 84 -9.35 5.76 -24.12
C PRO A 84 -8.03 5.16 -24.65
N GLU A 85 -7.35 5.83 -25.57
CA GLU A 85 -6.12 5.35 -26.21
C GLU A 85 -4.84 5.64 -25.42
N SER A 86 -4.89 6.49 -24.40
CA SER A 86 -3.73 6.86 -23.56
C SER A 86 -4.13 7.46 -22.21
N GLU A 87 -3.18 7.57 -21.29
CA GLU A 87 -3.34 8.27 -20.02
C GLU A 87 -3.65 9.76 -20.19
N HIS A 88 -3.07 10.42 -21.20
CA HIS A 88 -3.40 11.81 -21.52
C HIS A 88 -4.91 11.96 -21.76
N SER A 89 -5.46 11.14 -22.66
CA SER A 89 -6.90 11.16 -22.99
C SER A 89 -7.78 10.67 -21.84
N ALA A 90 -7.27 9.78 -20.97
CA ALA A 90 -7.97 9.39 -19.75
C ALA A 90 -8.12 10.57 -18.78
N ALA A 91 -7.07 11.39 -18.61
CA ALA A 91 -7.17 12.62 -17.84
C ALA A 91 -8.09 13.65 -18.54
N THR A 92 -8.04 13.78 -19.86
CA THR A 92 -8.91 14.70 -20.62
C THR A 92 -10.39 14.29 -20.52
N PHE A 93 -10.69 13.00 -20.52
CA PHE A 93 -12.04 12.51 -20.23
C PHE A 93 -12.49 12.95 -18.84
N CYS A 94 -11.64 12.77 -17.83
CA CYS A 94 -11.96 13.20 -16.45
C CYS A 94 -12.16 14.72 -16.37
N GLU A 95 -11.33 15.50 -17.06
CA GLU A 95 -11.52 16.94 -17.18
C GLU A 95 -12.91 17.26 -17.75
N GLY A 96 -13.26 16.72 -18.92
CA GLY A 96 -14.56 16.97 -19.56
C GLY A 96 -15.75 16.56 -18.69
N PHE A 97 -15.66 15.40 -18.03
CA PHE A 97 -16.69 14.88 -17.13
C PHE A 97 -16.90 15.82 -15.93
N ALA A 98 -15.81 16.31 -15.32
CA ALA A 98 -15.88 17.23 -14.20
C ALA A 98 -16.36 18.63 -14.59
N VAL A 99 -15.98 19.14 -15.78
CA VAL A 99 -16.51 20.41 -16.31
C VAL A 99 -18.03 20.33 -16.52
N ALA A 100 -18.56 19.14 -16.84
CA ALA A 100 -20.01 18.90 -16.94
C ALA A 100 -20.70 18.71 -15.57
N GLY A 101 -20.02 18.94 -14.45
CA GLY A 101 -20.55 18.86 -13.09
C GLY A 101 -20.54 17.46 -12.47
N GLY A 102 -19.95 16.47 -13.13
CA GLY A 102 -19.92 15.10 -12.64
C GLY A 102 -18.74 14.78 -11.72
N ARG A 103 -18.95 13.92 -10.72
CA ARG A 103 -17.87 13.43 -9.85
C ARG A 103 -17.11 12.29 -10.53
N VAL A 104 -15.82 12.50 -10.80
CA VAL A 104 -14.98 11.57 -11.55
C VAL A 104 -13.67 11.23 -10.83
N THR A 105 -13.13 10.06 -11.14
CA THR A 105 -11.83 9.56 -10.66
C THR A 105 -10.98 8.96 -11.77
N ASN A 106 -9.67 8.86 -11.54
CA ASN A 106 -8.71 8.23 -12.45
C ASN A 106 -7.74 7.34 -11.66
N PHE A 107 -7.16 6.35 -12.33
CA PHE A 107 -6.17 5.43 -11.77
C PHE A 107 -4.94 5.39 -12.68
N THR A 108 -3.79 5.85 -12.19
CA THR A 108 -2.54 5.88 -12.99
C THR A 108 -1.29 5.64 -12.15
N SER A 109 -0.16 5.48 -12.81
CA SER A 109 1.17 5.20 -12.24
C SER A 109 2.26 5.66 -13.21
N GLY A 110 3.46 5.97 -12.72
CA GLY A 110 4.68 6.04 -13.52
C GLY A 110 4.56 6.97 -14.74
N GLN A 111 4.92 6.44 -15.91
CA GLN A 111 4.87 7.18 -17.19
C GLN A 111 3.49 7.77 -17.48
N GLY A 112 2.44 7.05 -17.09
CA GLY A 112 1.08 7.46 -17.30
C GLY A 112 0.76 8.79 -16.61
N LEU A 113 1.24 8.97 -15.38
CA LEU A 113 1.06 10.23 -14.64
C LEU A 113 1.80 11.39 -15.32
N VAL A 114 3.03 11.16 -15.77
CA VAL A 114 3.83 12.17 -16.49
C VAL A 114 3.15 12.58 -17.80
N LEU A 115 2.59 11.59 -18.52
CA LEU A 115 1.86 11.81 -19.77
C LEU A 115 0.60 12.67 -19.57
N MET A 116 0.03 12.70 -18.35
CA MET A 116 -1.09 13.57 -17.99
C MET A 116 -0.69 15.01 -17.65
N LYS A 117 0.61 15.34 -17.51
CA LYS A 117 1.08 16.58 -16.88
C LYS A 117 0.44 17.86 -17.45
N GLU A 118 0.26 17.94 -18.77
CA GLU A 118 -0.45 19.06 -19.41
C GLU A 118 -1.89 19.20 -18.91
N VAL A 119 -2.64 18.10 -18.91
CA VAL A 119 -4.04 18.04 -18.48
C VAL A 119 -4.17 18.29 -16.97
N LEU A 120 -3.18 17.92 -16.16
CA LEU A 120 -3.20 18.25 -14.73
C LEU A 120 -3.23 19.76 -14.50
N TYR A 121 -2.52 20.54 -15.32
CA TYR A 121 -2.57 22.01 -15.27
C TYR A 121 -3.92 22.58 -15.72
N THR A 122 -4.61 21.94 -16.67
CA THR A 122 -5.93 22.40 -17.12
C THR A 122 -7.00 22.13 -16.08
N ILE A 123 -7.01 20.93 -15.50
CA ILE A 123 -7.94 20.52 -14.43
C ILE A 123 -7.79 21.44 -13.21
N SER A 124 -6.56 21.64 -12.73
CA SER A 124 -6.34 22.58 -11.62
C SER A 124 -6.72 23.99 -12.08
N GLY A 125 -6.27 24.47 -13.23
CA GLY A 125 -6.60 25.80 -13.75
C GLY A 125 -8.11 26.11 -13.80
N LYS A 126 -8.94 25.11 -14.09
CA LYS A 126 -10.41 25.18 -14.14
C LYS A 126 -11.11 24.96 -12.79
N ARG A 127 -10.34 24.74 -11.70
CA ARG A 127 -10.84 24.53 -10.33
C ARG A 127 -11.76 23.31 -10.20
N LEU A 128 -11.41 22.23 -10.90
CA LEU A 128 -12.19 21.00 -10.91
C LEU A 128 -11.77 20.11 -9.73
N PRO A 129 -12.68 19.76 -8.79
CA PRO A 129 -12.34 19.00 -7.59
C PRO A 129 -12.27 17.48 -7.83
N VAL A 130 -11.46 17.06 -8.80
CA VAL A 130 -11.24 15.64 -9.10
C VAL A 130 -10.20 15.03 -8.17
N VAL A 131 -10.28 13.71 -7.95
CA VAL A 131 -9.27 12.94 -7.22
C VAL A 131 -8.71 11.87 -8.15
N PHE A 132 -7.39 11.86 -8.33
CA PHE A 132 -6.70 10.81 -9.06
C PHE A 132 -5.93 9.92 -8.08
N ASN A 133 -6.08 8.62 -8.23
CA ASN A 133 -5.50 7.61 -7.35
C ASN A 133 -4.23 7.03 -7.99
N ILE A 134 -3.10 7.21 -7.32
CA ILE A 134 -1.77 6.95 -7.86
C ILE A 134 -1.12 5.77 -7.15
N GLY A 135 -0.79 4.73 -7.92
CA GLY A 135 0.17 3.72 -7.47
C GLY A 135 1.57 4.19 -7.84
N ALA A 136 2.24 4.94 -6.96
CA ALA A 136 3.51 5.61 -7.24
C ALA A 136 4.55 4.60 -7.73
N ARG A 137 5.14 4.88 -8.89
CA ARG A 137 5.99 3.94 -9.64
C ARG A 137 7.21 4.67 -10.21
N ALA A 138 8.33 3.96 -10.18
CA ALA A 138 9.59 4.40 -10.78
C ALA A 138 9.42 4.75 -12.27
N LEU A 139 9.94 5.91 -12.67
CA LEU A 139 10.04 6.30 -14.07
C LEU A 139 11.17 5.52 -14.75
N THR A 140 10.84 5.00 -15.92
CA THR A 140 11.78 4.49 -16.91
C THR A 140 12.81 5.55 -17.24
N SER A 141 14.05 5.27 -16.88
CA SER A 141 15.22 6.11 -17.11
C SER A 141 16.30 5.27 -17.81
N GLN A 142 17.32 4.78 -17.09
CA GLN A 142 18.29 3.81 -17.63
C GLN A 142 17.68 2.43 -17.91
N GLY A 143 16.52 2.14 -17.32
CA GLY A 143 15.79 0.90 -17.51
C GLY A 143 14.34 1.06 -17.06
N LEU A 144 13.48 0.17 -17.56
CA LEU A 144 12.08 0.08 -17.14
C LEU A 144 11.99 -0.59 -15.77
N ASN A 145 11.28 0.04 -14.83
CA ASN A 145 10.90 -0.58 -13.58
C ASN A 145 9.39 -0.39 -13.36
N VAL A 146 8.69 -1.46 -12.97
CA VAL A 146 7.24 -1.42 -12.70
C VAL A 146 6.89 -1.13 -11.24
N HIS A 147 7.90 -1.18 -10.37
CA HIS A 147 7.79 -1.12 -8.92
C HIS A 147 7.86 0.31 -8.37
N ALA A 148 7.76 0.44 -7.05
CA ALA A 148 7.61 1.73 -6.37
C ALA A 148 8.77 2.70 -6.65
N GLY A 149 8.40 3.94 -6.95
CA GLY A 149 9.26 5.12 -7.03
C GLY A 149 8.37 6.35 -6.83
N HIS A 150 8.91 7.43 -6.30
CA HIS A 150 8.15 8.68 -6.10
C HIS A 150 8.46 9.73 -7.17
N ASP A 151 9.39 9.45 -8.06
CA ASP A 151 9.80 10.29 -9.17
C ASP A 151 8.65 10.63 -10.13
N ASP A 152 7.67 9.75 -10.31
CA ASP A 152 6.46 10.05 -11.07
C ASP A 152 5.63 11.18 -10.42
N VAL A 153 5.30 11.06 -9.13
CA VAL A 153 4.54 12.07 -8.40
C VAL A 153 5.34 13.37 -8.26
N MET A 154 6.63 13.26 -7.97
CA MET A 154 7.51 14.43 -7.83
C MET A 154 7.69 15.18 -9.16
N SER A 155 7.51 14.52 -10.30
CA SER A 155 7.55 15.16 -11.62
C SER A 155 6.32 16.03 -11.93
N VAL A 156 5.21 15.87 -11.21
CA VAL A 156 3.95 16.62 -11.40
C VAL A 156 3.52 17.43 -10.17
N ALA A 157 4.36 17.48 -9.13
CA ALA A 157 4.04 18.18 -7.88
C ALA A 157 3.85 19.70 -8.04
N ASP A 158 4.25 20.27 -9.18
CA ASP A 158 4.10 21.68 -9.56
C ASP A 158 2.77 22.00 -10.25
N CYS A 159 1.93 21.00 -10.54
CA CYS A 159 0.68 21.18 -11.30
C CYS A 159 -0.46 21.88 -10.53
N GLY A 160 -0.26 22.22 -9.25
CA GLY A 160 -1.27 22.86 -8.41
C GLY A 160 -2.35 21.89 -7.90
N TRP A 161 -1.93 20.71 -7.46
CA TRP A 161 -2.79 19.68 -6.89
C TRP A 161 -2.45 19.48 -5.41
N GLY A 162 -3.45 19.12 -4.60
CA GLY A 162 -3.19 18.52 -3.29
C GLY A 162 -2.55 17.14 -3.48
N VAL A 163 -1.62 16.75 -2.62
CA VAL A 163 -0.90 15.47 -2.74
C VAL A 163 -0.79 14.83 -1.35
N LEU A 164 -1.50 13.73 -1.15
CA LEU A 164 -1.48 12.94 0.09
C LEU A 164 -0.88 11.55 -0.18
N PHE A 165 -0.06 11.06 0.74
CA PHE A 165 0.58 9.75 0.66
C PHE A 165 0.11 8.84 1.80
N GLY A 166 -0.50 7.71 1.45
CA GLY A 166 -0.78 6.62 2.38
C GLY A 166 0.42 5.68 2.52
N ARG A 167 0.70 5.25 3.75
CA ARG A 167 1.79 4.31 4.05
C ARG A 167 1.40 2.85 3.81
N ASN A 168 0.13 2.52 4.01
CA ASN A 168 -0.39 1.15 3.99
C ASN A 168 -1.79 1.10 3.35
N ALA A 169 -2.37 -0.10 3.24
CA ALA A 169 -3.66 -0.30 2.58
C ALA A 169 -4.82 0.41 3.29
N GLN A 170 -4.78 0.51 4.62
CA GLN A 170 -5.78 1.27 5.40
C GLN A 170 -5.73 2.76 5.04
N GLU A 171 -4.54 3.35 5.08
CA GLU A 171 -4.36 4.77 4.77
C GLU A 171 -4.70 5.09 3.31
N ALA A 172 -4.39 4.20 2.37
CA ALA A 172 -4.72 4.39 0.94
C ALA A 172 -6.23 4.55 0.71
N GLY A 173 -7.07 3.77 1.41
CA GLY A 173 -8.52 3.89 1.36
C GLY A 173 -9.04 5.12 2.12
N ASP A 174 -8.57 5.35 3.34
CA ASP A 174 -9.01 6.48 4.17
C ASP A 174 -8.67 7.83 3.51
N LEU A 175 -7.43 7.98 3.01
CA LEU A 175 -6.98 9.19 2.35
C LEU A 175 -7.65 9.40 0.98
N CYS A 176 -8.16 8.35 0.34
CA CYS A 176 -9.00 8.49 -0.86
C CYS A 176 -10.26 9.32 -0.56
N LEU A 177 -10.95 8.99 0.54
CA LEU A 177 -12.18 9.69 0.93
C LEU A 177 -11.88 11.09 1.47
N ILE A 178 -10.82 11.23 2.28
CA ILE A 178 -10.36 12.54 2.79
C ILE A 178 -10.00 13.48 1.64
N SER A 179 -9.25 12.98 0.65
CA SER A 179 -8.88 13.75 -0.55
C SER A 179 -10.11 14.24 -1.29
N ARG A 180 -11.16 13.43 -1.41
CA ARG A 180 -12.41 13.84 -2.07
C ARG A 180 -13.09 14.99 -1.34
N ARG A 181 -13.25 14.88 -0.02
CA ARG A 181 -13.86 15.95 0.78
C ARG A 181 -13.06 17.25 0.68
N ALA A 182 -11.74 17.17 0.81
CA ALA A 182 -10.86 18.33 0.72
C ALA A 182 -10.87 18.96 -0.69
N ALA A 183 -10.90 18.13 -1.74
CA ALA A 183 -10.96 18.60 -3.11
C ALA A 183 -12.22 19.43 -3.37
N GLU A 184 -13.38 18.89 -2.98
CA GLU A 184 -14.68 19.54 -3.19
C GLU A 184 -14.84 20.81 -2.35
N ALA A 185 -14.34 20.81 -1.11
CA ALA A 185 -14.41 21.99 -0.24
C ALA A 185 -13.48 23.13 -0.69
N SER A 186 -12.39 22.83 -1.39
CA SER A 186 -11.39 23.82 -1.82
C SER A 186 -11.41 24.15 -3.32
N CYS A 187 -12.27 23.47 -4.10
CA CYS A 187 -12.28 23.49 -5.56
C CYS A 187 -10.88 23.26 -6.18
N THR A 188 -10.09 22.39 -5.55
CA THR A 188 -8.72 22.09 -5.96
C THR A 188 -8.59 20.58 -6.11
N PRO A 189 -8.01 20.07 -7.21
CA PRO A 189 -7.90 18.63 -7.42
C PRO A 189 -6.82 17.99 -6.51
N PHE A 190 -6.94 16.69 -6.27
CA PHE A 190 -6.05 15.93 -5.37
C PHE A 190 -5.49 14.66 -5.99
N LEU A 191 -4.23 14.36 -5.66
CA LEU A 191 -3.59 13.06 -5.86
C LEU A 191 -3.64 12.31 -4.52
N ASN A 192 -4.31 11.16 -4.51
CA ASN A 192 -4.24 10.17 -3.44
C ASN A 192 -3.19 9.13 -3.82
N VAL A 193 -2.05 9.13 -3.13
CA VAL A 193 -0.86 8.38 -3.52
C VAL A 193 -0.60 7.22 -2.56
N GLN A 194 -0.22 6.08 -3.09
CA GLN A 194 0.26 4.92 -2.35
C GLN A 194 1.43 4.26 -3.08
N ASP A 195 2.32 3.56 -2.37
CA ASP A 195 3.50 2.96 -2.99
C ASP A 195 3.11 1.78 -3.90
N GLY A 196 3.59 1.80 -5.15
CA GLY A 196 3.33 0.75 -6.12
C GLY A 196 3.89 -0.61 -5.69
N PHE A 197 3.08 -1.66 -5.78
CA PHE A 197 3.29 -3.00 -5.24
C PHE A 197 3.36 -3.07 -3.71
N LEU A 198 4.17 -2.23 -3.06
CA LEU A 198 4.37 -2.26 -1.60
C LEU A 198 3.12 -1.91 -0.81
N THR A 199 2.20 -1.14 -1.40
CA THR A 199 0.88 -0.86 -0.82
C THR A 199 -0.24 -1.31 -1.77
N THR A 200 -0.11 -1.06 -3.07
CA THR A 200 -1.19 -1.39 -4.04
C THR A 200 -1.48 -2.89 -4.14
N HIS A 201 -0.53 -3.76 -3.79
CA HIS A 201 -0.66 -5.22 -3.92
C HIS A 201 -0.39 -5.98 -2.60
N THR A 202 -0.06 -5.28 -1.52
CA THR A 202 0.13 -5.87 -0.20
C THR A 202 -1.24 -5.98 0.45
N VAL A 203 -1.68 -7.22 0.68
CA VAL A 203 -2.92 -7.50 1.40
C VAL A 203 -2.66 -7.34 2.88
N GLU A 204 -3.48 -6.52 3.55
CA GLU A 204 -3.37 -6.22 4.97
C GLU A 204 -4.72 -6.38 5.66
N THR A 205 -4.70 -6.58 6.98
CA THR A 205 -5.92 -6.40 7.78
C THR A 205 -6.27 -4.92 7.82
N VAL A 206 -7.48 -4.58 7.37
CA VAL A 206 -7.98 -3.20 7.32
C VAL A 206 -9.41 -3.11 7.82
N LYS A 207 -9.86 -1.88 8.08
CA LYS A 207 -11.22 -1.51 8.41
C LYS A 207 -11.76 -0.61 7.30
N LEU A 208 -12.51 -1.21 6.36
CA LEU A 208 -13.08 -0.47 5.24
C LEU A 208 -14.13 0.53 5.74
N ILE A 209 -14.20 1.67 5.07
CA ILE A 209 -15.13 2.73 5.43
C ILE A 209 -16.58 2.30 5.14
N GLU A 210 -17.50 2.55 6.06
CA GLU A 210 -18.92 2.25 5.90
C GLU A 210 -19.56 3.13 4.80
N PRO A 211 -20.42 2.56 3.92
CA PRO A 211 -21.17 3.30 2.91
C PRO A 211 -21.95 4.51 3.47
N GLU A 212 -22.55 4.35 4.64
CA GLU A 212 -23.33 5.36 5.34
C GLU A 212 -22.46 6.55 5.73
N PHE A 213 -21.27 6.28 6.27
CA PHE A 213 -20.31 7.33 6.61
C PHE A 213 -19.78 8.03 5.36
N MET A 214 -19.45 7.29 4.29
CA MET A 214 -19.04 7.91 3.03
C MET A 214 -20.10 8.90 2.53
N LYS A 215 -21.37 8.51 2.58
CA LYS A 215 -22.50 9.35 2.15
C LYS A 215 -22.60 10.63 2.98
N GLU A 216 -22.47 10.54 4.30
CA GLU A 216 -22.43 11.70 5.21
C GLU A 216 -21.20 12.57 4.95
N PHE A 217 -20.04 11.96 4.76
CA PHE A 217 -18.74 12.64 4.74
C PHE A 217 -18.49 13.42 3.45
N VAL A 218 -18.86 12.90 2.28
CA VAL A 218 -18.69 13.64 1.01
C VAL A 218 -19.98 14.30 0.52
N GLY A 219 -21.16 13.80 0.91
CA GLY A 219 -22.44 14.36 0.45
C GLY A 219 -22.72 14.13 -1.05
N ASN A 220 -23.94 14.51 -1.47
CA ASN A 220 -24.43 14.34 -2.84
C ASN A 220 -23.64 15.21 -3.83
N PRO A 221 -23.05 14.63 -4.91
CA PRO A 221 -22.33 15.42 -5.90
C PRO A 221 -23.20 16.48 -6.58
N ASP A 222 -24.48 16.21 -6.82
CA ASP A 222 -25.40 17.13 -7.52
C ASP A 222 -25.68 18.43 -6.75
N GLU A 223 -25.43 18.42 -5.43
CA GLU A 223 -25.62 19.58 -4.56
C GLU A 223 -24.34 20.40 -4.38
N LYS A 224 -23.16 19.82 -4.69
CA LYS A 224 -21.85 20.40 -4.38
C LYS A 224 -21.04 20.78 -5.61
N LEU A 225 -21.18 20.04 -6.70
CA LEU A 225 -20.38 20.23 -7.90
C LEU A 225 -21.05 21.23 -8.85
N PHE A 226 -20.22 22.04 -9.50
CA PHE A 226 -20.68 23.04 -10.45
C PHE A 226 -20.64 22.49 -11.87
N ASN A 227 -21.78 22.54 -12.57
CA ASN A 227 -21.81 22.28 -14.00
C ASN A 227 -21.40 23.55 -14.76
N LEU A 228 -20.20 23.55 -15.33
CA LEU A 228 -19.70 24.63 -16.19
C LEU A 228 -20.21 24.51 -17.64
N MET A 229 -20.80 23.37 -18.01
CA MET A 229 -21.44 23.11 -19.31
C MET A 229 -22.98 23.09 -19.18
N ASP A 230 -23.56 24.14 -18.59
CA ASP A 230 -25.01 24.32 -18.53
C ASP A 230 -25.52 25.19 -19.70
N PRO A 231 -26.28 24.65 -20.66
CA PRO A 231 -26.84 25.43 -21.77
C PRO A 231 -27.82 26.52 -21.31
N ALA A 232 -28.43 26.40 -20.13
CA ALA A 232 -29.30 27.43 -19.56
C ALA A 232 -28.51 28.60 -18.95
N ASN A 233 -27.29 28.34 -18.49
CA ASN A 233 -26.36 29.33 -17.91
C ASN A 233 -24.99 29.24 -18.61
N PRO A 234 -24.91 29.56 -19.92
CA PRO A 234 -23.72 29.28 -20.71
C PRO A 234 -22.52 30.10 -20.25
N MET A 235 -21.36 29.44 -20.16
CA MET A 235 -20.08 30.10 -19.90
C MET A 235 -19.03 29.70 -20.94
N MET A 236 -18.03 30.57 -21.12
CA MET A 236 -16.85 30.26 -21.92
C MET A 236 -15.65 30.01 -21.00
N SER A 237 -15.10 28.80 -21.05
CA SER A 237 -13.94 28.38 -20.27
C SER A 237 -12.76 28.05 -21.18
N GLY A 238 -11.53 28.27 -20.72
CA GLY A 238 -10.31 27.94 -21.49
C GLY A 238 -10.00 28.91 -22.65
N VAL A 239 -10.37 30.18 -22.54
CA VAL A 239 -10.09 31.20 -23.57
C VAL A 239 -8.60 31.52 -23.70
N VAL A 240 -8.20 32.01 -24.88
CA VAL A 240 -6.88 32.61 -25.07
C VAL A 240 -6.83 33.96 -24.36
N GLN A 241 -5.91 34.10 -23.42
CA GLN A 241 -5.69 35.35 -22.67
C GLN A 241 -4.35 35.98 -23.07
N ASN A 242 -4.36 37.28 -23.34
CA ASN A 242 -3.14 38.06 -23.57
C ASN A 242 -2.49 38.50 -22.24
N GLN A 243 -1.35 39.18 -22.33
CA GLN A 243 -0.47 39.51 -21.21
C GLN A 243 -1.17 40.32 -20.10
N ASP A 244 -2.11 41.18 -20.46
CA ASP A 244 -2.86 42.05 -19.54
C ASP A 244 -3.79 41.30 -18.58
N SER A 245 -4.21 40.09 -18.97
CA SER A 245 -5.24 39.30 -18.31
C SER A 245 -4.69 38.02 -17.69
N TYR A 246 -3.76 37.33 -18.35
CA TYR A 246 -3.29 36.01 -17.93
C TYR A 246 -2.68 36.03 -16.52
N MET A 247 -1.80 36.99 -16.22
CA MET A 247 -1.16 37.09 -14.90
C MET A 247 -2.20 37.32 -13.79
N LYS A 248 -3.24 38.14 -14.05
CA LYS A 248 -4.32 38.39 -13.09
C LYS A 248 -5.08 37.10 -12.78
N GLY A 249 -5.49 36.36 -13.82
CA GLY A 249 -6.19 35.09 -13.67
C GLY A 249 -5.34 34.03 -12.95
N LYS A 250 -4.06 33.90 -13.29
CA LYS A 250 -3.14 32.97 -12.63
C LYS A 250 -2.93 33.30 -11.15
N LEU A 251 -2.74 34.58 -10.81
CA LEU A 251 -2.58 34.98 -9.40
C LEU A 251 -3.87 34.90 -8.60
N ALA A 252 -5.03 35.17 -9.21
CA ALA A 252 -6.33 35.06 -8.55
C ALA A 252 -6.64 33.63 -8.06
N GLN A 253 -6.05 32.60 -8.67
CA GLN A 253 -6.20 31.21 -8.23
C GLN A 253 -5.67 30.95 -6.81
N ARG A 254 -4.79 31.81 -6.27
CA ARG A 254 -4.27 31.70 -4.90
C ARG A 254 -5.37 31.64 -3.85
N HIS A 255 -6.46 32.36 -4.07
CA HIS A 255 -7.63 32.32 -3.18
C HIS A 255 -8.12 30.88 -2.93
N TYR A 256 -8.16 30.04 -3.97
CA TYR A 256 -8.58 28.64 -3.83
C TYR A 256 -7.54 27.79 -3.13
N TYR A 257 -6.25 28.03 -3.40
CA TYR A 257 -5.17 27.30 -2.74
C TYR A 257 -5.06 27.60 -1.24
N GLU A 258 -5.42 28.82 -0.82
CA GLU A 258 -5.51 29.19 0.60
C GLU A 258 -6.60 28.39 1.35
N MET A 259 -7.62 27.88 0.65
CA MET A 259 -8.67 27.05 1.24
C MET A 259 -8.27 25.59 1.43
N VAL A 260 -7.19 25.12 0.80
CA VAL A 260 -6.81 23.71 0.80
C VAL A 260 -6.41 23.22 2.19
N GLU A 261 -5.58 23.99 2.92
CA GLU A 261 -5.16 23.61 4.27
C GLU A 261 -6.35 23.57 5.26
N PRO A 262 -7.21 24.61 5.36
CA PRO A 262 -8.42 24.55 6.16
C PRO A 262 -9.33 23.36 5.83
N ALA A 263 -9.55 23.09 4.54
CA ALA A 263 -10.38 21.97 4.08
C ALA A 263 -9.80 20.61 4.51
N LEU A 264 -8.47 20.45 4.42
CA LEU A 264 -7.80 19.22 4.88
C LEU A 264 -7.88 19.04 6.39
N ARG A 265 -7.65 20.10 7.17
CA ARG A 265 -7.76 20.06 8.63
C ARG A 265 -9.16 19.64 9.06
N GLU A 266 -10.18 20.26 8.47
CA GLU A 266 -11.57 19.90 8.75
C GLU A 266 -11.87 18.43 8.36
N ALA A 267 -11.38 17.98 7.20
CA ALA A 267 -11.56 16.60 6.77
C ALA A 267 -10.89 15.61 7.72
N PHE A 268 -9.66 15.87 8.17
CA PHE A 268 -8.96 15.03 9.15
C PHE A 268 -9.69 14.99 10.50
N ASP A 269 -10.12 16.15 11.01
CA ASP A 269 -10.80 16.25 12.30
C ASP A 269 -12.15 15.52 12.29
N LEU A 270 -12.93 15.70 11.23
CA LEU A 270 -14.21 15.01 11.08
C LEU A 270 -14.01 13.50 10.93
N PHE A 271 -13.02 13.08 10.14
CA PHE A 271 -12.70 11.67 9.96
C PHE A 271 -12.32 11.01 11.28
N TYR A 272 -11.46 11.66 12.08
CA TYR A 272 -11.10 11.19 13.42
C TYR A 272 -12.30 11.13 14.36
N LYS A 273 -13.14 12.17 14.39
CA LYS A 273 -14.34 12.21 15.25
C LYS A 273 -15.29 11.05 14.98
N LYS A 274 -15.41 10.64 13.71
CA LYS A 274 -16.36 9.62 13.26
C LYS A 274 -15.79 8.20 13.34
N THR A 275 -14.50 8.04 13.10
CA THR A 275 -13.87 6.71 12.94
C THR A 275 -12.84 6.35 14.01
N GLY A 276 -12.34 7.33 14.75
CA GLY A 276 -11.23 7.18 15.68
C GLY A 276 -9.84 7.11 15.02
N ARG A 277 -9.75 7.07 13.68
CA ARG A 277 -8.48 7.05 12.96
C ARG A 277 -8.00 8.48 12.70
N LYS A 278 -6.84 8.82 13.25
CA LYS A 278 -6.29 10.19 13.21
C LYS A 278 -5.29 10.33 12.09
N TYR A 279 -5.48 11.38 11.28
CA TYR A 279 -4.55 11.81 10.24
C TYR A 279 -4.15 13.27 10.49
N ASP A 280 -2.99 13.65 9.98
CA ASP A 280 -2.47 15.02 10.02
C ASP A 280 -1.51 15.21 8.83
N PHE A 281 -1.06 16.43 8.59
CA PHE A 281 -0.12 16.75 7.51
C PHE A 281 1.21 16.01 7.65
N VAL A 282 1.66 15.86 8.90
CA VAL A 282 2.86 15.12 9.29
C VAL A 282 2.56 14.25 10.51
N CYS A 283 3.21 13.10 10.60
CA CYS A 283 3.04 12.18 11.71
C CYS A 283 4.40 11.97 12.41
N PRO A 284 4.75 12.80 13.41
CA PRO A 284 5.93 12.58 14.23
C PRO A 284 5.75 11.33 15.10
N TYR A 285 6.84 10.61 15.31
CA TYR A 285 6.89 9.43 16.17
C TYR A 285 8.16 9.48 17.01
N ARG A 286 7.98 9.64 18.33
CA ARG A 286 9.06 9.79 19.33
C ARG A 286 10.06 10.91 18.98
N CYS A 287 9.56 12.05 18.48
CA CYS A 287 10.37 13.19 18.06
C CYS A 287 10.61 14.24 19.16
N GLU A 288 9.85 14.20 20.26
CA GLU A 288 9.80 15.23 21.30
C GLU A 288 11.16 15.46 21.97
N ASP A 289 11.92 14.39 22.18
CA ASP A 289 13.26 14.38 22.80
C ASP A 289 14.34 13.80 21.87
N ALA A 290 14.03 13.59 20.58
CA ALA A 290 14.93 12.95 19.64
C ALA A 290 16.13 13.84 19.30
N GLU A 291 17.32 13.23 19.31
CA GLU A 291 18.56 13.82 18.82
C GLU A 291 18.74 13.56 17.31
N TYR A 292 18.25 12.42 16.82
CA TYR A 292 18.40 11.97 15.44
C TYR A 292 17.04 11.62 14.84
N VAL A 293 16.64 12.28 13.75
CA VAL A 293 15.30 12.05 13.16
C VAL A 293 15.40 11.57 11.71
N LEU A 294 14.70 10.46 11.42
CA LEU A 294 14.45 9.96 10.07
C LEU A 294 13.20 10.63 9.50
N VAL A 295 13.30 11.23 8.31
CA VAL A 295 12.17 11.87 7.62
C VAL A 295 11.94 11.16 6.30
N GLY A 296 10.69 10.88 5.96
CA GLY A 296 10.36 10.24 4.69
C GLY A 296 8.86 10.21 4.40
N ILE A 297 8.52 9.54 3.31
CA ILE A 297 7.16 9.42 2.78
C ILE A 297 6.91 7.96 2.42
N GLY A 298 5.69 7.47 2.66
CA GLY A 298 5.22 6.18 2.17
C GLY A 298 5.58 4.99 3.06
N SER A 299 5.49 3.78 2.50
CA SER A 299 5.41 2.51 3.25
C SER A 299 6.58 2.23 4.19
N TYR A 300 7.82 2.55 3.80
CA TYR A 300 8.98 2.29 4.66
C TYR A 300 8.98 3.12 5.96
N MET A 301 8.12 4.14 6.07
CA MET A 301 7.98 4.90 7.31
C MET A 301 7.30 4.10 8.42
N GLU A 302 6.55 3.04 8.11
CA GLU A 302 6.13 2.08 9.14
C GLU A 302 7.32 1.25 9.63
N THR A 303 8.19 0.77 8.72
CA THR A 303 9.44 0.09 9.10
C THR A 303 10.32 1.01 9.95
N ALA A 304 10.34 2.32 9.66
CA ALA A 304 11.07 3.30 10.44
C ALA A 304 10.54 3.45 11.87
N GLN A 305 9.22 3.36 12.09
CA GLN A 305 8.63 3.44 13.44
C GLN A 305 9.15 2.31 14.33
N THR A 306 9.05 1.06 13.88
CA THR A 306 9.54 -0.08 14.67
C THR A 306 11.06 -0.07 14.83
N THR A 307 11.81 0.43 13.83
CA THR A 307 13.27 0.60 13.96
C THR A 307 13.62 1.67 15.00
N VAL A 308 12.86 2.77 15.06
CA VAL A 308 13.03 3.81 16.09
C VAL A 308 12.80 3.22 17.48
N ASP A 309 11.83 2.33 17.66
CA ASP A 309 11.63 1.64 18.94
C ASP A 309 12.85 0.81 19.33
N TYR A 310 13.37 -0.02 18.43
CA TYR A 310 14.60 -0.77 18.68
C TYR A 310 15.80 0.13 19.01
N LEU A 311 16.01 1.20 18.23
CA LEU A 311 17.09 2.16 18.45
C LEU A 311 17.00 2.81 19.84
N ARG A 312 15.80 3.10 20.32
CA ARG A 312 15.59 3.74 21.62
C ARG A 312 15.67 2.74 22.77
N ASP A 313 14.93 1.65 22.66
CA ASP A 313 14.65 0.77 23.77
C ASP A 313 15.78 -0.26 23.97
N GLU A 314 16.42 -0.71 22.89
CA GLU A 314 17.52 -1.69 22.95
C GLU A 314 18.91 -1.04 22.81
N MET A 315 19.03 0.04 22.02
CA MET A 315 20.34 0.70 21.77
C MET A 315 20.55 1.99 22.57
N GLY A 316 19.52 2.51 23.24
CA GLY A 316 19.62 3.74 24.04
C GLY A 316 19.85 5.02 23.22
N ILE A 317 19.61 4.99 21.91
CA ILE A 317 19.78 6.13 21.01
C ILE A 317 18.48 6.91 20.97
N LYS A 318 18.51 8.23 21.24
CA LYS A 318 17.32 9.11 21.12
C LYS A 318 16.96 9.36 19.66
N ALA A 319 16.47 8.34 18.98
CA ALA A 319 15.97 8.42 17.62
C ALA A 319 14.51 8.85 17.60
N GLY A 320 14.06 9.38 16.46
CA GLY A 320 12.67 9.63 16.13
C GLY A 320 12.43 9.46 14.64
N CYS A 321 11.18 9.39 14.20
CA CYS A 321 10.87 9.48 12.77
C CYS A 321 9.66 10.36 12.49
N LEU A 322 9.69 11.05 11.34
CA LEU A 322 8.63 11.94 10.87
C LEU A 322 8.15 11.48 9.50
N ASN A 323 6.94 10.95 9.45
CA ASN A 323 6.27 10.69 8.17
C ASN A 323 5.61 11.97 7.65
N ILE A 324 5.77 12.24 6.36
CA ILE A 324 5.05 13.32 5.68
C ILE A 324 3.85 12.73 4.93
N THR A 325 2.66 12.94 5.45
CA THR A 325 1.40 12.46 4.85
C THR A 325 0.92 13.41 3.76
N CYS A 326 1.08 14.72 3.95
CA CYS A 326 0.70 15.74 2.97
C CYS A 326 1.96 16.36 2.36
N PHE A 327 2.21 16.12 1.07
CA PHE A 327 3.30 16.76 0.34
C PHE A 327 2.88 18.11 -0.24
N ARG A 328 1.61 18.25 -0.64
CA ARG A 328 1.03 19.52 -1.10
C ARG A 328 -0.37 19.72 -0.49
N PRO A 329 -0.66 20.88 0.13
CA PRO A 329 0.26 21.99 0.42
C PRO A 329 1.40 21.54 1.35
N PHE A 330 2.61 22.06 1.15
CA PHE A 330 3.78 21.57 1.87
C PHE A 330 3.74 22.03 3.35
N PRO A 331 3.81 21.12 4.34
CA PRO A 331 3.58 21.46 5.74
C PRO A 331 4.83 21.98 6.44
N ALA A 332 5.42 23.04 5.88
CA ALA A 332 6.70 23.60 6.30
C ALA A 332 6.75 23.90 7.81
N LYS A 333 5.69 24.51 8.37
CA LYS A 333 5.64 24.86 9.80
C LYS A 333 5.65 23.62 10.69
N ALA A 334 4.79 22.65 10.40
CA ALA A 334 4.70 21.42 11.18
C ALA A 334 6.00 20.60 11.15
N ILE A 335 6.69 20.58 10.00
CA ILE A 335 8.00 19.94 9.86
C ILE A 335 9.05 20.65 10.72
N VAL A 336 9.16 21.97 10.62
CA VAL A 336 10.12 22.74 11.43
C VAL A 336 9.84 22.56 12.91
N ASP A 337 8.58 22.65 13.33
CA ASP A 337 8.20 22.49 14.74
C ASP A 337 8.56 21.11 15.30
N ALA A 338 8.40 20.04 14.50
CA ALA A 338 8.77 18.68 14.88
C ALA A 338 10.29 18.43 14.93
N LEU A 339 11.09 19.19 14.17
CA LEU A 339 12.50 18.88 13.93
C LEU A 339 13.48 19.91 14.52
N LYS A 340 13.04 21.12 14.88
CA LYS A 340 13.92 22.24 15.29
C LYS A 340 14.82 21.96 16.50
N ASN A 341 14.47 20.95 17.32
CA ASN A 341 15.19 20.62 18.54
C ASN A 341 16.19 19.46 18.42
N CYS A 342 16.18 18.72 17.31
CA CYS A 342 17.11 17.61 17.12
C CYS A 342 18.52 18.10 16.76
N LEU A 343 19.50 17.20 16.82
CA LEU A 343 20.88 17.47 16.41
C LEU A 343 21.07 17.28 14.91
N ALA A 344 20.48 16.22 14.36
CA ALA A 344 20.58 15.87 12.96
C ALA A 344 19.31 15.23 12.40
N VAL A 345 19.08 15.47 11.12
CA VAL A 345 17.97 14.93 10.34
C VAL A 345 18.52 14.22 9.11
N THR A 346 17.98 13.05 8.81
CA THR A 346 18.12 12.44 7.48
C THR A 346 16.79 12.46 6.77
N VAL A 347 16.76 12.98 5.55
CA VAL A 347 15.62 12.85 4.64
C VAL A 347 15.88 11.69 3.67
N LEU A 348 15.06 10.64 3.74
CA LEU A 348 15.10 9.50 2.81
C LEU A 348 14.05 9.70 1.73
N GLU A 349 14.42 9.43 0.48
CA GLU A 349 13.53 9.62 -0.66
C GLU A 349 13.57 8.41 -1.60
N ARG A 350 12.38 8.02 -2.08
CA ARG A 350 12.20 6.92 -3.02
C ARG A 350 12.42 7.35 -4.47
N MET A 351 13.49 8.09 -4.69
CA MET A 351 13.90 8.63 -5.99
C MET A 351 15.37 9.07 -5.93
N ASP A 352 15.93 9.40 -7.09
CA ASP A 352 17.24 10.03 -7.20
C ASP A 352 17.22 11.09 -8.32
N ASP A 353 17.59 12.33 -7.98
CA ASP A 353 17.81 13.44 -8.91
C ASP A 353 19.30 13.80 -8.92
N PRO A 354 20.11 13.13 -9.77
CA PRO A 354 21.57 13.18 -9.69
C PRO A 354 22.17 14.54 -10.07
N LEU A 355 21.42 15.41 -10.74
CA LEU A 355 21.87 16.77 -11.06
C LEU A 355 21.54 17.79 -9.96
N SER A 356 20.77 17.39 -8.95
CA SER A 356 20.47 18.27 -7.83
C SER A 356 21.69 18.45 -6.92
N THR A 357 22.11 19.69 -6.74
CA THR A 357 23.19 20.05 -5.80
C THR A 357 22.70 20.32 -4.38
N ALA A 358 21.37 20.37 -4.18
CA ALA A 358 20.74 20.68 -2.89
C ALA A 358 20.05 19.46 -2.24
N GLY A 359 20.05 18.31 -2.92
CA GLY A 359 19.36 17.08 -2.54
C GLY A 359 18.06 16.83 -3.32
N ASN A 360 17.41 15.69 -3.06
CA ASN A 360 16.17 15.30 -3.74
C ASN A 360 14.98 16.21 -3.34
N HIS A 361 13.81 15.99 -3.94
CA HIS A 361 12.68 16.92 -3.90
C HIS A 361 12.22 17.27 -2.48
N LEU A 362 11.99 16.28 -1.62
CA LEU A 362 11.59 16.49 -0.23
C LEU A 362 12.71 17.17 0.56
N THR A 363 13.96 16.76 0.36
CA THR A 363 15.13 17.35 1.01
C THR A 363 15.20 18.86 0.75
N ARG A 364 14.95 19.30 -0.49
CA ARG A 364 14.97 20.72 -0.85
C ARG A 364 13.87 21.50 -0.13
N GLU A 365 12.66 20.97 -0.09
CA GLU A 365 11.52 21.61 0.59
C GLU A 365 11.74 21.71 2.11
N VAL A 366 12.26 20.66 2.74
CA VAL A 366 12.61 20.68 4.17
C VAL A 366 13.70 21.70 4.46
N LYS A 367 14.78 21.74 3.66
CA LYS A 367 15.85 22.74 3.82
C LYS A 367 15.33 24.17 3.62
N ALA A 368 14.45 24.39 2.64
CA ALA A 368 13.81 25.69 2.42
C ALA A 368 12.95 26.12 3.61
N ALA A 369 12.15 25.21 4.18
CA ALA A 369 11.35 25.48 5.37
C ALA A 369 12.23 25.91 6.57
N PHE A 370 13.38 25.27 6.77
CA PHE A 370 14.33 25.64 7.81
C PHE A 370 15.06 26.97 7.53
N PHE A 371 15.33 27.27 6.26
CA PHE A 371 15.87 28.57 5.87
C PHE A 371 14.87 29.70 6.14
N ASP A 372 13.58 29.49 5.89
CA ASP A 372 12.55 30.46 6.26
C ASP A 372 12.46 30.61 7.79
N ALA A 373 12.54 29.51 8.54
CA ALA A 373 12.48 29.53 10.00
C ALA A 373 13.66 30.25 10.67
N ILE A 374 14.91 30.07 10.21
CA ILE A 374 16.06 30.80 10.80
C ILE A 374 15.93 32.32 10.58
N ASN A 375 15.23 32.73 9.52
CA ASN A 375 14.97 34.13 9.19
C ASN A 375 13.64 34.67 9.74
N GLY A 376 12.77 33.83 10.29
CA GLY A 376 11.41 34.21 10.72
C GLY A 376 10.51 34.66 9.57
N GLN A 377 10.57 33.99 8.42
CA GLN A 377 9.84 34.32 7.19
C GLN A 377 8.73 33.31 6.89
N ASN A 378 7.84 33.66 5.95
CA ASN A 378 6.80 32.76 5.41
C ASN A 378 5.94 32.05 6.48
N GLY A 379 5.62 32.76 7.57
CA GLY A 379 4.77 32.23 8.64
C GLY A 379 5.48 31.29 9.63
N GLN A 380 6.81 31.17 9.53
CA GLN A 380 7.62 30.39 10.47
C GLN A 380 7.97 31.19 11.72
N ASP A 381 7.97 30.51 12.87
CA ASP A 381 8.55 31.05 14.09
C ASP A 381 10.07 31.11 13.93
N LYS A 382 10.67 32.21 14.38
CA LYS A 382 12.13 32.36 14.30
C LYS A 382 12.81 31.32 15.19
N ILE A 383 13.73 30.55 14.62
CA ILE A 383 14.61 29.63 15.34
C ILE A 383 16.05 30.16 15.36
N ASP A 384 16.84 29.70 16.33
CA ASP A 384 18.24 30.15 16.50
C ASP A 384 19.27 29.17 15.91
N ARG A 385 18.84 27.94 15.59
CA ARG A 385 19.71 26.90 15.04
C ARG A 385 18.98 26.04 14.02
N VAL A 386 19.73 25.45 13.12
CA VAL A 386 19.27 24.48 12.13
C VAL A 386 19.97 23.15 12.42
N PRO A 387 19.24 22.00 12.47
CA PRO A 387 19.87 20.69 12.62
C PRO A 387 20.75 20.35 11.43
N LYS A 388 21.72 19.46 11.63
CA LYS A 388 22.56 19.00 10.52
C LYS A 388 21.73 18.13 9.57
N PHE A 389 21.75 18.46 8.28
CA PHE A 389 21.00 17.72 7.27
C PHE A 389 21.86 16.70 6.52
N TYR A 390 21.33 15.49 6.48
CA TYR A 390 21.74 14.38 5.64
C TYR A 390 20.56 13.99 4.74
N HIS A 391 20.84 13.26 3.67
CA HIS A 391 19.81 12.79 2.76
C HIS A 391 20.28 11.56 2.01
N GLY A 392 19.33 10.74 1.56
CA GLY A 392 19.68 9.55 0.79
C GLY A 392 18.59 9.03 -0.11
N ALA A 393 19.02 8.35 -1.17
CA ALA A 393 18.15 7.62 -2.09
C ALA A 393 17.98 6.18 -1.59
N ALA A 394 16.72 5.76 -1.40
CA ALA A 394 16.40 4.45 -0.85
C ALA A 394 15.09 3.92 -1.44
N GLY A 395 14.96 2.61 -1.58
CA GLY A 395 13.68 1.99 -1.94
C GLY A 395 13.18 2.20 -3.37
N LEU A 396 13.96 2.84 -4.24
CA LEU A 396 13.64 3.03 -5.65
C LEU A 396 13.53 1.67 -6.35
N GLY A 397 12.48 1.49 -7.15
CA GLY A 397 12.17 0.21 -7.80
C GLY A 397 11.76 -0.89 -6.82
N SER A 398 11.11 -0.54 -5.71
CA SER A 398 10.80 -1.43 -4.57
C SER A 398 12.00 -2.22 -4.05
N ARG A 399 13.20 -1.62 -4.10
CA ARG A 399 14.33 -2.15 -3.34
C ARG A 399 13.97 -2.15 -1.85
N ASP A 400 14.34 -3.19 -1.12
CA ASP A 400 14.04 -3.23 0.32
C ASP A 400 14.79 -2.12 1.07
N VAL A 401 14.08 -1.48 2.00
CA VAL A 401 14.64 -0.62 3.04
C VAL A 401 14.33 -1.30 4.37
N ARG A 402 15.37 -1.86 4.99
CA ARG A 402 15.23 -2.74 6.15
C ARG A 402 15.64 -2.05 7.45
N PRO A 403 15.26 -2.60 8.61
CA PRO A 403 15.71 -2.07 9.91
C PRO A 403 17.22 -1.82 9.97
N GLY A 404 18.03 -2.76 9.49
CA GLY A 404 19.49 -2.59 9.47
C GLY A 404 19.99 -1.44 8.59
N ASP A 405 19.28 -1.09 7.51
CA ASP A 405 19.61 0.09 6.70
C ASP A 405 19.30 1.38 7.48
N LEU A 406 18.16 1.43 8.15
CA LEU A 406 17.72 2.58 8.94
C LEU A 406 18.59 2.79 10.19
N ILE A 407 19.07 1.71 10.81
CA ILE A 407 20.10 1.77 11.87
C ILE A 407 21.40 2.37 11.30
N ALA A 408 21.83 1.95 10.10
CA ALA A 408 23.03 2.49 9.46
C ALA A 408 22.89 3.99 9.16
N VAL A 409 21.70 4.47 8.82
CA VAL A 409 21.39 5.91 8.64
C VAL A 409 21.58 6.68 9.95
N VAL A 410 21.06 6.18 11.07
CA VAL A 410 21.23 6.86 12.37
C VAL A 410 22.71 6.88 12.78
N ARG A 411 23.43 5.79 12.57
CA ARG A 411 24.89 5.75 12.77
C ARG A 411 25.64 6.71 11.87
N ASN A 412 25.20 6.90 10.62
CA ASN A 412 25.77 7.91 9.72
C ASN A 412 25.66 9.32 10.31
N MET A 413 24.51 9.67 10.88
CA MET A 413 24.33 10.96 11.57
C MET A 413 25.19 11.09 12.83
N GLN A 414 25.33 10.03 13.63
CA GLN A 414 26.15 10.02 14.84
C GLN A 414 27.65 10.19 14.55
N ASN A 415 28.12 9.56 13.48
CA ASN A 415 29.54 9.53 13.11
C ASN A 415 29.98 10.69 12.21
N ASP A 416 29.08 11.63 11.95
CA ASP A 416 29.26 12.67 10.96
C ASP A 416 29.72 12.16 9.59
N GLY A 417 29.01 11.14 9.08
CA GLY A 417 29.33 10.49 7.82
C GLY A 417 28.96 11.33 6.58
N PRO A 418 28.94 10.72 5.38
CA PRO A 418 28.59 11.44 4.15
C PRO A 418 27.19 12.08 4.22
N HIS A 419 27.09 13.30 3.70
CA HIS A 419 25.83 14.06 3.62
C HIS A 419 24.80 13.44 2.68
N PHE A 420 25.27 12.85 1.57
CA PHE A 420 24.46 12.07 0.64
C PHE A 420 24.91 10.62 0.66
N PHE A 421 23.96 9.69 0.60
CA PHE A 421 24.23 8.26 0.51
C PHE A 421 23.09 7.51 -0.19
N SER A 422 23.33 6.25 -0.51
CA SER A 422 22.29 5.32 -0.96
C SER A 422 22.13 4.13 0.01
N LEU A 423 20.99 3.44 -0.03
CA LEU A 423 20.73 2.28 0.82
C LEU A 423 20.43 1.02 -0.02
N GLY A 424 20.79 -0.14 0.52
CA GLY A 424 20.39 -1.44 -0.03
C GLY A 424 21.05 -1.85 -1.35
N ILE A 425 22.07 -1.14 -1.82
CA ILE A 425 22.82 -1.46 -3.06
C ILE A 425 24.32 -1.53 -2.80
N ASP A 426 25.05 -2.21 -3.69
CA ASP A 426 26.51 -2.18 -3.70
C ASP A 426 26.97 -1.02 -4.60
N HIS A 427 27.30 0.11 -3.98
CA HIS A 427 27.70 1.33 -4.66
C HIS A 427 28.65 2.14 -3.75
N SER A 428 29.50 2.99 -4.34
CA SER A 428 30.47 3.80 -3.58
C SER A 428 29.83 4.81 -2.62
N THR A 429 28.57 5.16 -2.84
CA THR A 429 27.77 6.03 -1.96
C THR A 429 26.94 5.25 -0.94
N ALA A 430 26.96 3.91 -0.98
CA ALA A 430 26.06 3.11 -0.17
C ALA A 430 26.52 3.06 1.30
N LEU A 431 25.59 3.23 2.23
CA LEU A 431 25.86 2.90 3.63
C LEU A 431 25.91 1.38 3.79
N THR A 432 26.90 0.89 4.53
CA THR A 432 27.01 -0.53 4.85
C THR A 432 25.96 -0.92 5.88
N ARG A 433 25.11 -1.89 5.53
CA ARG A 433 24.18 -2.49 6.49
C ARG A 433 24.96 -3.28 7.54
N GLY A 434 24.72 -2.95 8.81
CA GLY A 434 25.27 -3.66 9.95
C GLY A 434 24.33 -4.77 10.43
N GLU A 435 24.01 -4.75 11.72
CA GLU A 435 22.95 -5.61 12.29
C GLU A 435 21.60 -5.33 11.63
N ASP A 436 20.76 -6.37 11.52
CA ASP A 436 19.43 -6.28 10.95
C ASP A 436 18.46 -7.09 11.84
N PRO A 437 17.94 -6.48 12.93
CA PRO A 437 17.19 -7.19 13.95
C PRO A 437 15.83 -7.70 13.44
N ASP A 438 15.30 -8.75 14.08
CA ASP A 438 13.94 -9.22 13.85
C ASP A 438 12.95 -8.29 14.56
N LEU A 439 12.33 -7.39 13.80
CA LEU A 439 11.35 -6.42 14.32
C LEU A 439 9.91 -6.78 13.95
N ARG A 440 9.64 -8.06 13.67
CA ARG A 440 8.26 -8.55 13.57
C ARG A 440 7.58 -8.42 14.94
N PRO A 441 6.24 -8.25 14.98
CA PRO A 441 5.53 -8.27 16.25
C PRO A 441 5.87 -9.51 17.08
N PRO A 442 5.89 -9.42 18.43
CA PRO A 442 6.11 -10.58 19.28
C PRO A 442 5.15 -11.73 18.93
N HIS A 443 5.66 -12.96 18.92
CA HIS A 443 4.91 -14.16 18.54
C HIS A 443 4.36 -14.16 17.10
N ALA A 444 4.80 -13.24 16.24
CA ALA A 444 4.43 -13.26 14.83
C ALA A 444 4.98 -14.51 14.13
N PHE A 445 4.17 -15.05 13.23
CA PHE A 445 4.54 -16.12 12.33
C PHE A 445 4.78 -15.53 10.95
N SER A 446 5.84 -15.97 10.29
CA SER A 446 6.08 -15.60 8.91
C SER A 446 6.32 -16.81 8.01
N MET A 447 5.83 -16.71 6.78
CA MET A 447 5.92 -17.73 5.76
C MET A 447 6.48 -17.13 4.48
N ARG A 448 7.43 -17.85 3.87
CA ARG A 448 7.93 -17.55 2.52
C ARG A 448 7.73 -18.73 1.61
N GLY A 449 6.94 -18.53 0.56
CA GLY A 449 6.72 -19.54 -0.46
C GLY A 449 7.53 -19.30 -1.72
N HIS A 450 8.09 -20.38 -2.26
CA HIS A 450 8.77 -20.45 -3.55
C HIS A 450 7.92 -21.29 -4.50
N SER A 451 7.44 -20.66 -5.56
CA SER A 451 6.53 -21.26 -6.53
C SER A 451 6.89 -20.88 -7.95
N VAL A 452 6.05 -21.26 -8.91
CA VAL A 452 6.18 -20.96 -10.33
C VAL A 452 4.94 -20.22 -10.79
N GLY A 453 5.14 -19.19 -11.62
CA GLY A 453 4.05 -18.43 -12.23
C GLY A 453 3.06 -19.34 -12.96
N GLY A 454 1.82 -19.39 -12.50
CA GLY A 454 0.76 -20.27 -13.03
C GLY A 454 0.25 -21.32 -12.04
N PHE A 455 0.94 -21.58 -10.93
CA PHE A 455 0.58 -22.61 -9.94
C PHE A 455 -0.50 -22.17 -8.93
N GLY A 456 -1.03 -20.95 -9.04
CA GLY A 456 -2.08 -20.43 -8.15
C GLY A 456 -1.60 -19.95 -6.78
N SER A 457 -0.31 -20.05 -6.45
CA SER A 457 0.20 -19.81 -5.09
C SER A 457 0.01 -18.40 -4.56
N VAL A 458 0.02 -17.36 -5.41
CA VAL A 458 -0.28 -15.98 -4.97
C VAL A 458 -1.72 -15.86 -4.50
N THR A 459 -2.67 -16.47 -5.23
CA THR A 459 -4.09 -16.51 -4.84
C THR A 459 -4.26 -17.30 -3.56
N THR A 460 -3.61 -18.47 -3.44
CA THR A 460 -3.57 -19.23 -2.18
C THR A 460 -3.07 -18.38 -1.02
N ASN A 461 -1.99 -17.62 -1.20
CA ASN A 461 -1.44 -16.78 -0.14
C ASN A 461 -2.46 -15.73 0.33
N LYS A 462 -3.20 -15.12 -0.61
CA LYS A 462 -4.31 -14.20 -0.27
C LYS A 462 -5.46 -14.91 0.48
N VAL A 463 -5.77 -16.15 0.11
CA VAL A 463 -6.77 -16.98 0.82
C VAL A 463 -6.31 -17.30 2.25
N ILE A 464 -5.06 -17.72 2.44
CA ILE A 464 -4.48 -17.98 3.76
C ILE A 464 -4.51 -16.71 4.62
N ALA A 465 -4.10 -15.57 4.07
CA ALA A 465 -4.18 -14.28 4.76
C ALA A 465 -5.62 -13.92 5.15
N THR A 466 -6.58 -14.16 4.27
CA THR A 466 -8.01 -13.92 4.55
C THR A 466 -8.51 -14.82 5.68
N ILE A 467 -8.13 -16.09 5.70
CA ILE A 467 -8.52 -17.01 6.77
C ILE A 467 -7.87 -16.59 8.09
N ALA A 468 -6.58 -16.25 8.08
CA ALA A 468 -5.90 -15.78 9.29
C ALA A 468 -6.54 -14.50 9.86
N GLY A 469 -6.94 -13.55 9.02
CA GLY A 469 -7.63 -12.34 9.46
C GLY A 469 -9.08 -12.57 9.89
N GLN A 470 -9.89 -13.19 9.03
CA GLN A 470 -11.34 -13.28 9.23
C GLN A 470 -11.78 -14.42 10.17
N VAL A 471 -11.02 -15.52 10.21
CA VAL A 471 -11.35 -16.70 11.02
C VAL A 471 -10.62 -16.66 12.36
N PHE A 472 -9.33 -16.32 12.35
CA PHE A 472 -8.51 -16.32 13.57
C PHE A 472 -8.33 -14.94 14.21
N GLY A 473 -8.91 -13.88 13.64
CA GLY A 473 -8.84 -12.52 14.20
C GLY A 473 -7.44 -11.93 14.26
N LYS A 474 -6.51 -12.42 13.40
CA LYS A 474 -5.11 -11.98 13.39
C LYS A 474 -4.91 -10.79 12.46
N ASP A 475 -3.88 -10.00 12.74
CA ASP A 475 -3.37 -9.06 11.76
C ASP A 475 -2.50 -9.80 10.75
N VAL A 476 -2.72 -9.50 9.47
CA VAL A 476 -2.01 -10.15 8.37
C VAL A 476 -1.37 -9.13 7.47
N GLN A 477 -0.24 -9.53 6.89
CA GLN A 477 0.38 -8.85 5.77
C GLN A 477 0.85 -9.89 4.77
N ALA A 478 0.38 -9.81 3.53
CA ALA A 478 0.70 -10.78 2.50
C ALA A 478 0.99 -10.09 1.17
N TYR A 479 2.16 -10.35 0.60
CA TYR A 479 2.56 -9.74 -0.66
C TYR A 479 3.37 -10.70 -1.53
N PRO A 480 3.16 -10.68 -2.84
CA PRO A 480 3.98 -11.39 -3.81
C PRO A 480 5.18 -10.55 -4.27
N LYS A 481 6.27 -11.22 -4.63
CA LYS A 481 7.37 -10.66 -5.42
C LYS A 481 7.25 -11.19 -6.84
N TYR A 482 6.82 -10.30 -7.74
CA TYR A 482 6.70 -10.61 -9.16
C TYR A 482 8.01 -10.33 -9.89
N GLY A 483 8.35 -11.21 -10.83
CA GLY A 483 9.27 -10.89 -11.91
C GLY A 483 8.54 -10.21 -13.08
N SER A 484 9.29 -9.87 -14.13
CA SER A 484 8.75 -9.30 -15.38
C SER A 484 7.89 -10.29 -16.19
N GLU A 485 8.01 -11.58 -15.92
CA GLU A 485 7.48 -12.67 -16.73
C GLU A 485 6.11 -13.15 -16.27
N LYS A 486 5.20 -13.37 -17.23
CA LYS A 486 3.78 -13.67 -16.95
C LYS A 486 3.53 -15.09 -16.41
N LYS A 487 4.33 -16.10 -16.80
CA LYS A 487 4.20 -17.51 -16.39
C LYS A 487 5.54 -18.25 -16.48
N GLY A 488 5.67 -19.35 -15.72
CA GLY A 488 6.75 -20.32 -15.89
C GLY A 488 8.07 -19.99 -15.20
N LEU A 489 8.23 -18.80 -14.62
CA LEU A 489 9.40 -18.45 -13.82
C LEU A 489 9.14 -18.54 -12.31
N PRO A 490 10.22 -18.71 -11.51
CA PRO A 490 10.15 -18.67 -10.07
C PRO A 490 9.46 -17.40 -9.55
N THR A 491 8.55 -17.57 -8.61
CA THR A 491 7.82 -16.50 -7.93
C THR A 491 7.93 -16.73 -6.44
N THR A 492 8.24 -15.67 -5.70
CA THR A 492 8.28 -15.71 -4.24
C THR A 492 7.07 -14.96 -3.69
N TYR A 493 6.50 -15.44 -2.61
CA TYR A 493 5.44 -14.74 -1.89
C TYR A 493 5.68 -14.84 -0.40
N TYR A 494 5.19 -13.83 0.32
CA TYR A 494 5.43 -13.62 1.73
C TYR A 494 4.10 -13.48 2.45
N LEU A 495 4.07 -13.95 3.68
CA LEU A 495 2.96 -13.80 4.61
C LEU A 495 3.53 -13.60 6.00
N THR A 496 3.02 -12.61 6.72
CA THR A 496 3.21 -12.43 8.15
C THR A 496 1.84 -12.44 8.80
N ILE A 497 1.72 -13.13 9.93
CA ILE A 497 0.53 -13.19 10.77
C ILE A 497 0.95 -12.83 12.18
N ALA A 498 0.22 -11.94 12.83
CA ALA A 498 0.52 -11.44 14.16
C ALA A 498 -0.75 -11.11 14.94
N ASP A 499 -0.63 -10.91 16.26
CA ASP A 499 -1.71 -10.41 17.12
C ASP A 499 -1.87 -8.89 17.07
N SER A 500 -0.96 -8.20 16.39
CA SER A 500 -0.95 -6.75 16.27
C SER A 500 -0.41 -6.31 14.91
N HIS A 501 -0.61 -5.03 14.60
CA HIS A 501 -0.27 -4.46 13.29
C HIS A 501 1.18 -4.75 12.88
N ILE A 502 1.36 -5.06 11.60
CA ILE A 502 2.64 -5.46 11.03
C ILE A 502 3.24 -4.26 10.30
N TYR A 503 4.30 -3.68 10.89
CA TYR A 503 4.91 -2.45 10.40
C TYR A 503 5.99 -2.65 9.32
N SER A 504 6.44 -3.88 9.07
CA SER A 504 7.61 -4.14 8.22
C SER A 504 7.25 -4.29 6.74
N HIS A 505 7.55 -3.28 5.92
CA HIS A 505 7.38 -3.33 4.46
C HIS A 505 8.68 -3.69 3.72
N SER A 506 9.16 -4.92 3.90
CA SER A 506 10.34 -5.46 3.23
C SER A 506 10.33 -6.98 3.19
N GLU A 507 11.16 -7.60 2.33
CA GLU A 507 11.29 -9.06 2.27
C GLU A 507 11.64 -9.68 3.64
N LEU A 508 11.06 -10.86 3.91
CA LEU A 508 11.30 -11.60 5.14
C LEU A 508 12.74 -12.13 5.21
N GLU A 509 13.48 -11.70 6.23
CA GLU A 509 14.78 -12.29 6.61
C GLU A 509 14.66 -13.33 7.72
N TYR A 510 13.59 -13.28 8.51
CA TYR A 510 13.27 -14.24 9.54
C TYR A 510 12.00 -14.97 9.14
N VAL A 511 12.09 -16.29 8.95
CA VAL A 511 11.03 -17.14 8.38
C VAL A 511 10.76 -18.37 9.26
N ASP A 512 9.50 -18.57 9.64
CA ASP A 512 9.05 -19.72 10.43
C ASP A 512 8.69 -20.92 9.56
N LEU A 513 8.08 -20.66 8.40
CA LEU A 513 7.68 -21.68 7.43
C LEU A 513 8.15 -21.34 6.02
N ILE A 514 8.91 -22.24 5.41
CA ILE A 514 9.19 -22.19 3.98
C ILE A 514 8.35 -23.19 3.24
N VAL A 515 7.72 -22.72 2.17
CA VAL A 515 6.92 -23.56 1.28
C VAL A 515 7.62 -23.67 -0.06
N LEU A 516 7.91 -24.90 -0.50
CA LEU A 516 8.47 -25.18 -1.81
C LEU A 516 7.40 -25.86 -2.68
N ASN A 517 6.62 -25.05 -3.39
CA ASN A 517 5.68 -25.56 -4.41
C ASN A 517 6.44 -26.19 -5.58
N ASP A 518 7.65 -25.69 -5.86
CA ASP A 518 8.61 -26.29 -6.77
C ASP A 518 9.96 -26.50 -6.07
N THR A 519 10.39 -27.76 -5.95
CA THR A 519 11.64 -28.12 -5.29
C THR A 519 12.89 -27.79 -6.10
N THR A 520 12.73 -27.42 -7.38
CA THR A 520 13.86 -26.91 -8.19
C THR A 520 14.48 -25.65 -7.58
N ALA A 521 13.71 -24.89 -6.77
CA ALA A 521 14.19 -23.73 -6.03
C ALA A 521 15.41 -24.04 -5.13
N LEU A 522 15.56 -25.29 -4.67
CA LEU A 522 16.73 -25.72 -3.88
C LEU A 522 18.04 -25.72 -4.68
N PHE A 523 17.96 -25.77 -6.01
CA PHE A 523 19.10 -25.84 -6.92
C PHE A 523 19.43 -24.50 -7.57
N SER A 524 18.45 -23.60 -7.70
CA SER A 524 18.63 -22.28 -8.33
C SER A 524 19.01 -21.16 -7.35
N GLY A 525 18.96 -21.42 -6.04
CA GLY A 525 19.32 -20.44 -5.02
C GLY A 525 19.35 -21.00 -3.60
N ASN A 526 19.23 -20.11 -2.62
CA ASN A 526 19.13 -20.48 -1.21
C ASN A 526 17.72 -20.18 -0.66
N PRO A 527 16.72 -21.02 -1.00
CA PRO A 527 15.35 -20.76 -0.60
C PRO A 527 15.15 -20.89 0.92
N ILE A 528 16.09 -21.52 1.65
CA ILE A 528 16.06 -21.70 3.12
C ILE A 528 16.79 -20.62 3.92
N LYS A 529 17.31 -19.58 3.27
CA LYS A 529 17.96 -18.44 3.94
C LYS A 529 16.99 -17.78 4.92
N GLY A 530 17.42 -17.52 6.15
CA GLY A 530 16.59 -16.78 7.11
C GLY A 530 15.62 -17.63 7.93
N MET A 531 15.69 -18.96 7.81
CA MET A 531 14.94 -19.85 8.69
C MET A 531 15.32 -19.63 10.16
N VAL A 532 14.31 -19.45 11.01
CA VAL A 532 14.48 -19.49 12.46
C VAL A 532 14.81 -20.91 12.92
N ASP A 533 15.45 -21.03 14.08
CA ASP A 533 15.80 -22.35 14.63
C ASP A 533 14.52 -23.12 15.00
N GLY A 534 14.45 -24.41 14.65
CA GLY A 534 13.24 -25.23 14.81
C GLY A 534 12.11 -24.96 13.80
N GLY A 535 12.32 -24.03 12.87
CA GLY A 535 11.37 -23.70 11.81
C GLY A 535 11.04 -24.89 10.89
N ALA A 536 10.00 -24.75 10.07
CA ALA A 536 9.50 -25.80 9.20
C ALA A 536 9.75 -25.52 7.71
N ILE A 537 10.01 -26.59 6.96
CA ILE A 537 10.02 -26.60 5.50
C ILE A 537 8.92 -27.55 5.05
N PHE A 538 8.02 -27.08 4.20
CA PHE A 538 7.05 -27.91 3.52
C PHE A 538 7.36 -27.99 2.02
N MET A 539 7.40 -29.20 1.47
CA MET A 539 7.82 -29.45 0.09
C MET A 539 6.75 -30.19 -0.71
N GLN A 540 6.53 -29.76 -1.95
CA GLN A 540 5.96 -30.66 -2.94
C GLN A 540 6.91 -31.86 -3.08
N SER A 541 6.38 -33.09 -3.00
CA SER A 541 7.12 -34.28 -3.38
C SER A 541 6.20 -35.39 -3.88
N ARG A 542 6.54 -36.01 -5.01
CA ARG A 542 5.89 -37.24 -5.50
C ARG A 542 6.31 -38.52 -4.76
N TYR A 543 7.33 -38.44 -3.91
CA TYR A 543 7.87 -39.59 -3.19
C TYR A 543 7.18 -39.69 -1.82
N SER A 544 6.75 -40.90 -1.45
CA SER A 544 6.14 -41.17 -0.15
C SER A 544 7.16 -41.55 0.93
N ASN A 545 8.34 -42.03 0.55
CA ASN A 545 9.41 -42.41 1.48
C ASN A 545 10.25 -41.18 1.89
N PRO A 546 10.36 -40.85 3.19
CA PRO A 546 11.18 -39.74 3.66
C PRO A 546 12.65 -39.81 3.22
N GLN A 547 13.22 -41.03 3.10
CA GLN A 547 14.60 -41.22 2.66
C GLN A 547 14.81 -40.71 1.23
N ASP A 548 13.86 -40.97 0.34
CA ASP A 548 13.90 -40.51 -1.05
C ASP A 548 13.87 -38.98 -1.15
N VAL A 549 13.02 -38.35 -0.34
CA VAL A 549 12.95 -36.87 -0.28
C VAL A 549 14.25 -36.31 0.25
N TRP A 550 14.76 -36.88 1.34
CA TRP A 550 16.00 -36.44 1.98
C TRP A 550 17.19 -36.52 1.01
N GLU A 551 17.35 -37.61 0.27
CA GLU A 551 18.47 -37.80 -0.66
C GLU A 551 18.55 -36.69 -1.72
N ARG A 552 17.40 -36.17 -2.15
CA ARG A 552 17.29 -35.14 -3.20
C ARG A 552 17.55 -33.72 -2.72
N ILE A 553 17.60 -33.48 -1.41
CA ILE A 553 17.98 -32.17 -0.87
C ILE A 553 19.50 -31.95 -1.05
N PRO A 554 19.95 -30.82 -1.61
CA PRO A 554 21.37 -30.51 -1.76
C PRO A 554 22.16 -30.56 -0.43
N PRO A 555 23.44 -30.98 -0.45
CA PRO A 555 24.24 -31.14 0.78
C PRO A 555 24.35 -29.89 1.66
N HIS A 556 24.44 -28.71 1.06
CA HIS A 556 24.53 -27.46 1.81
C HIS A 556 23.21 -27.14 2.55
N HIS A 557 22.05 -27.44 1.95
CA HIS A 557 20.75 -27.31 2.61
C HIS A 557 20.57 -28.34 3.72
N LYS A 558 21.01 -29.59 3.51
CA LYS A 558 21.02 -30.62 4.56
C LYS A 558 21.82 -30.19 5.80
N LYS A 559 22.94 -29.50 5.60
CA LYS A 559 23.76 -28.95 6.68
C LYS A 559 22.95 -27.94 7.50
N THR A 560 22.38 -26.93 6.85
CA THR A 560 21.53 -25.92 7.49
C THR A 560 20.34 -26.54 8.22
N ILE A 561 19.66 -27.52 7.61
CA ILE A 561 18.52 -28.22 8.22
C ILE A 561 18.91 -28.89 9.53
N ARG A 562 20.08 -29.54 9.59
CA ARG A 562 20.58 -30.17 10.81
C ARG A 562 21.03 -29.14 11.85
N GLU A 563 21.80 -28.14 11.42
CA GLU A 563 22.34 -27.12 12.32
C GLU A 563 21.24 -26.32 13.02
N LYS A 564 20.17 -25.98 12.29
CA LYS A 564 19.03 -25.24 12.82
C LYS A 564 17.88 -26.12 13.34
N ASN A 565 18.07 -27.45 13.39
CA ASN A 565 17.05 -28.42 13.79
C ASN A 565 15.70 -28.23 13.06
N LEU A 566 15.74 -27.97 11.75
CA LEU A 566 14.54 -27.68 10.95
C LEU A 566 13.69 -28.93 10.75
N ARG A 567 12.38 -28.75 10.75
CA ARG A 567 11.39 -29.82 10.52
C ARG A 567 11.03 -29.87 9.03
N VAL A 568 11.18 -31.02 8.38
CA VAL A 568 10.88 -31.19 6.96
C VAL A 568 9.60 -32.00 6.81
N TYR A 569 8.61 -31.40 6.16
CA TYR A 569 7.33 -31.99 5.79
C TYR A 569 7.20 -32.03 4.26
N PHE A 570 6.48 -33.00 3.74
CA PHE A 570 6.24 -33.11 2.30
C PHE A 570 4.92 -33.79 1.99
N ALA A 571 4.32 -33.46 0.86
CA ALA A 571 3.17 -34.17 0.29
C ALA A 571 3.14 -34.02 -1.23
N ASP A 572 2.48 -34.95 -1.93
CA ASP A 572 2.24 -34.83 -3.36
C ASP A 572 1.03 -33.93 -3.64
N MET A 573 1.23 -32.62 -3.52
CA MET A 573 0.19 -31.63 -3.82
C MET A 573 -0.36 -31.74 -5.24
N VAL A 574 0.44 -32.25 -6.19
CA VAL A 574 0.04 -32.37 -7.60
C VAL A 574 -0.89 -33.57 -7.79
N SER A 575 -0.59 -34.71 -7.17
CA SER A 575 -1.49 -35.87 -7.21
C SER A 575 -2.83 -35.55 -6.55
N ILE A 576 -2.80 -34.95 -5.35
CA ILE A 576 -4.02 -34.56 -4.61
C ILE A 576 -4.88 -33.63 -5.46
N ALA A 577 -4.29 -32.58 -6.04
CA ALA A 577 -5.02 -31.64 -6.87
C ALA A 577 -5.60 -32.28 -8.13
N ARG A 578 -4.89 -33.24 -8.75
CA ARG A 578 -5.35 -33.97 -9.94
C ARG A 578 -6.51 -34.92 -9.67
N GLU A 579 -6.49 -35.59 -8.51
CA GLU A 579 -7.55 -36.52 -8.13
C GLU A 579 -8.88 -35.79 -7.84
N VAL A 580 -8.80 -34.53 -7.40
CA VAL A 580 -9.96 -33.75 -6.97
C VAL A 580 -10.47 -32.78 -8.05
N ALA A 581 -9.61 -32.23 -8.90
CA ALA A 581 -9.99 -31.21 -9.87
C ALA A 581 -10.97 -31.74 -10.92
N SER A 582 -12.17 -31.15 -10.99
CA SER A 582 -13.16 -31.46 -12.04
C SER A 582 -12.81 -30.90 -13.42
N VAL A 583 -11.82 -30.00 -13.51
CA VAL A 583 -11.41 -29.32 -14.74
C VAL A 583 -9.89 -29.38 -14.90
N ALA A 584 -9.42 -29.81 -16.08
CA ALA A 584 -7.98 -29.99 -16.38
C ALA A 584 -7.13 -28.74 -16.09
N ASP A 585 -7.64 -27.54 -16.38
CA ASP A 585 -6.95 -26.27 -16.12
C ASP A 585 -6.75 -25.95 -14.63
N LEU A 586 -7.49 -26.63 -13.75
CA LEU A 586 -7.43 -26.47 -12.30
C LEU A 586 -6.46 -27.45 -11.64
N GLU A 587 -6.11 -28.58 -12.28
CA GLU A 587 -5.17 -29.57 -11.74
C GLU A 587 -3.86 -28.92 -11.25
N MET A 588 -3.28 -28.03 -12.05
CA MET A 588 -2.06 -27.32 -11.66
C MET A 588 -2.29 -26.15 -10.71
N ARG A 589 -3.48 -25.55 -10.66
CA ARG A 589 -3.74 -24.36 -9.82
C ARG A 589 -4.18 -24.76 -8.41
N MET A 590 -4.86 -25.90 -8.28
CA MET A 590 -5.40 -26.39 -7.01
C MET A 590 -4.32 -26.98 -6.10
N GLN A 591 -3.11 -27.28 -6.62
CA GLN A 591 -1.96 -27.63 -5.77
C GLN A 591 -1.68 -26.55 -4.72
N GLY A 592 -1.94 -25.28 -5.05
CA GLY A 592 -1.84 -24.19 -4.10
C GLY A 592 -2.85 -24.34 -2.96
N ILE A 593 -4.06 -24.82 -3.20
CA ILE A 593 -5.07 -24.97 -2.16
C ILE A 593 -4.78 -26.15 -1.21
N VAL A 594 -4.06 -27.18 -1.66
CA VAL A 594 -3.54 -28.22 -0.75
C VAL A 594 -2.62 -27.60 0.32
N LEU A 595 -1.87 -26.54 -0.02
CA LEU A 595 -1.06 -25.82 0.96
C LEU A 595 -1.91 -25.21 2.09
N LEU A 596 -3.16 -24.84 1.83
CA LEU A 596 -4.03 -24.30 2.87
C LEU A 596 -4.31 -25.36 3.95
N GLY A 597 -4.60 -26.61 3.58
CA GLY A 597 -4.77 -27.71 4.54
C GLY A 597 -3.49 -27.97 5.34
N VAL A 598 -2.34 -27.90 4.67
CA VAL A 598 -1.02 -28.00 5.32
C VAL A 598 -0.79 -26.86 6.30
N PHE A 599 -1.10 -25.63 5.91
CA PHE A 599 -0.99 -24.45 6.76
C PHE A 599 -1.84 -24.61 8.03
N LEU A 600 -3.11 -25.02 7.90
CA LEU A 600 -4.02 -25.24 9.03
C LEU A 600 -3.52 -26.33 9.99
N LYS A 601 -2.80 -27.34 9.46
CA LYS A 601 -2.25 -28.45 10.25
C LYS A 601 -0.92 -28.12 10.92
N LEU A 602 -0.08 -27.33 10.25
CA LEU A 602 1.27 -26.99 10.73
C LEU A 602 1.30 -25.75 11.64
N THR A 603 0.30 -24.89 11.56
CA THR A 603 0.20 -23.69 12.40
C THR A 603 -0.65 -23.94 13.65
N PRO A 604 -0.37 -23.24 14.76
CA PRO A 604 -1.07 -23.46 16.02
C PRO A 604 -2.45 -22.78 16.10
N TYR A 605 -2.82 -21.95 15.12
CA TYR A 605 -3.98 -21.04 15.21
C TYR A 605 -5.31 -21.72 15.49
N SER A 606 -5.57 -22.88 14.88
CA SER A 606 -6.80 -23.64 15.13
C SER A 606 -6.90 -24.09 16.59
N LYS A 607 -5.77 -24.49 17.19
CA LYS A 607 -5.68 -24.91 18.59
C LYS A 607 -5.72 -23.73 19.55
N GLU A 608 -5.04 -22.63 19.20
CA GLU A 608 -5.01 -21.40 20.01
C GLU A 608 -6.37 -20.69 20.05
N ALA A 609 -7.14 -20.74 18.96
CA ALA A 609 -8.46 -20.14 18.87
C ALA A 609 -9.56 -21.00 19.51
N GLU A 610 -9.22 -22.17 20.07
CA GLU A 610 -10.17 -23.13 20.67
C GLU A 610 -11.35 -23.52 19.73
N MET A 611 -11.13 -23.47 18.41
CA MET A 611 -12.15 -23.75 17.41
C MET A 611 -12.26 -25.25 17.14
N SER A 612 -13.49 -25.74 16.91
CA SER A 612 -13.67 -27.10 16.38
C SER A 612 -13.19 -27.20 14.93
N GLU A 613 -12.92 -28.42 14.45
CA GLU A 613 -12.59 -28.60 13.02
C GLU A 613 -13.71 -28.05 12.12
N ASP A 614 -14.97 -28.25 12.50
CA ASP A 614 -16.13 -27.78 11.73
C ASP A 614 -16.17 -26.24 11.62
N ASP A 615 -15.85 -25.51 12.71
CA ASP A 615 -15.81 -24.04 12.69
C ASP A 615 -14.69 -23.51 11.77
N VAL A 616 -13.52 -24.15 11.82
CA VAL A 616 -12.40 -23.81 10.93
C VAL A 616 -12.78 -24.06 9.47
N TYR A 617 -13.41 -25.20 9.17
CA TYR A 617 -13.86 -25.52 7.81
C TYR A 617 -14.95 -24.59 7.30
N ALA A 618 -15.88 -24.14 8.15
CA ALA A 618 -16.88 -23.14 7.78
C ALA A 618 -16.22 -21.79 7.40
N GLY A 619 -15.20 -21.37 8.16
CA GLY A 619 -14.39 -20.19 7.83
C GLY A 619 -13.63 -20.35 6.51
N VAL A 620 -13.01 -21.51 6.28
CA VAL A 620 -12.35 -21.87 5.02
C VAL A 620 -13.33 -21.79 3.85
N GLU A 621 -14.53 -22.35 4.00
CA GLU A 621 -15.56 -22.32 2.95
C GLU A 621 -15.95 -20.88 2.60
N SER A 622 -16.18 -20.03 3.59
CA SER A 622 -16.48 -18.61 3.38
C SER A 622 -15.38 -17.91 2.57
N ALA A 623 -14.12 -18.11 2.93
CA ALA A 623 -12.98 -17.56 2.20
C ALA A 623 -12.88 -18.11 0.77
N LEU A 624 -13.02 -19.42 0.57
CA LEU A 624 -13.00 -20.03 -0.76
C LEU A 624 -14.16 -19.54 -1.64
N ARG A 625 -15.35 -19.30 -1.07
CA ARG A 625 -16.49 -18.70 -1.78
C ARG A 625 -16.20 -17.26 -2.22
N LYS A 626 -15.54 -16.45 -1.38
CA LYS A 626 -15.10 -15.09 -1.74
C LYS A 626 -14.23 -15.09 -3.01
N TYR A 627 -13.25 -15.99 -3.10
CA TYR A 627 -12.29 -16.03 -4.22
C TYR A 627 -12.77 -16.83 -5.43
N PHE A 628 -13.48 -17.94 -5.23
CA PHE A 628 -13.80 -18.91 -6.28
C PHE A 628 -15.29 -19.08 -6.56
N GLY A 629 -16.19 -18.46 -5.78
CA GLY A 629 -17.64 -18.62 -5.94
C GLY A 629 -18.17 -18.23 -7.34
N LYS A 630 -17.54 -17.24 -7.99
CA LYS A 630 -17.87 -16.86 -9.38
C LYS A 630 -17.56 -17.95 -10.42
N ARG A 631 -16.77 -18.96 -10.06
CA ARG A 631 -16.41 -20.10 -10.94
C ARG A 631 -17.37 -21.28 -10.83
N GLY A 632 -18.39 -21.17 -9.99
CA GLY A 632 -19.41 -22.20 -9.80
C GLY A 632 -19.19 -23.08 -8.57
N GLU A 633 -20.26 -23.72 -8.11
CA GLU A 633 -20.28 -24.49 -6.86
C GLU A 633 -19.32 -25.69 -6.86
N GLN A 634 -19.23 -26.41 -7.99
CA GLN A 634 -18.32 -27.56 -8.11
C GLN A 634 -16.87 -27.16 -7.83
N VAL A 635 -16.43 -26.01 -8.35
CA VAL A 635 -15.06 -25.51 -8.11
C VAL A 635 -14.84 -25.22 -6.63
N VAL A 636 -15.83 -24.70 -5.91
CA VAL A 636 -15.73 -24.46 -4.45
C VAL A 636 -15.59 -25.80 -3.71
N GLN A 637 -16.41 -26.80 -4.06
CA GLN A 637 -16.38 -28.13 -3.42
C GLN A 637 -15.08 -28.89 -3.70
N ASP A 638 -14.55 -28.81 -4.93
CA ASP A 638 -13.24 -29.37 -5.27
C ASP A 638 -12.15 -28.72 -4.39
N ASN A 639 -12.18 -27.39 -4.21
CA ASN A 639 -11.20 -26.71 -3.38
C ASN A 639 -11.32 -27.10 -1.90
N LEU A 640 -12.54 -27.24 -1.37
CA LEU A 640 -12.76 -27.75 -0.01
C LEU A 640 -12.22 -29.18 0.17
N THR A 641 -12.40 -30.02 -0.84
CA THR A 641 -11.91 -31.41 -0.81
C THR A 641 -10.38 -31.46 -0.85
N CYS A 642 -9.71 -30.55 -1.56
CA CYS A 642 -8.25 -30.42 -1.52
C CYS A 642 -7.69 -29.94 -0.16
N VAL A 643 -8.47 -29.21 0.63
CA VAL A 643 -8.05 -28.71 1.95
C VAL A 643 -8.11 -29.82 3.00
N LYS A 644 -9.10 -30.72 2.89
CA LYS A 644 -9.24 -31.92 3.72
C LYS A 644 -8.13 -32.92 3.44
#